data_AF-A0A094HZA6-F1
#
_entry.id   AF-A0A094HZA6-F1
#
_cell.length_a   1.000
_cell.length_b   1.000
_cell.length_c   1.000
_cell.angle_alpha   90.00
_cell.angle_beta   90.00
_cell.angle_gamma   90.00
#
_symmetry.space_group_name_H-M   'P 1'
#
loop_
_entity.id
_entity.type
_entity.pdbx_description
1 polymer ?
#
loop_
_entity_poly.entity_id
_entity_poly.type
_entity_poly.pdbx_seq_one_letter_code
_entity_poly.pdbx_strand_id
1 'polypeptide(L)'
;MSHQSSDDDDDLNKAIALSLQDSEQLSSPAPKQPVVIDLISDDDTDTDDLDQPAVLDKLPPGSGQKDPAVSNSKIKLEESLVIRPQVQNSETKHANSQAAAKPVNQSGLSQPFDVKEPTAIMSGLGGLDRRKMEEERLARAEKRKAISSQPENSDVAEPPLKKAMLGSGLKSSGMSDRRPTDKPVSRNTAKSYDTKVALHPMRVKTTTEFLIPSQLMKSEPAMLADIERFTPGPDDTRRLEGTNRTKMPDVQLSKDQQARIARGIQYPHGVVKQTWAFGFPRSGDIKIEEVLQKTDLDLAVLSSFQWDQEWILSKLNMARTKLILVAQAVRGDEQEEVRKSAPNNVRFCFPSNKDGTVSTMHSKLQLLAHPSHLRVVVPSANLVPYDWGETGIMENTVFLIDLPRLADNRIVAVESLTPFGRELRRFLHALGLDAKITDSLLKFDFSQTADLAFVYSIGGNHTESDWKTIGYPGLGSAIQELGLANSGPLNVAFVSASIGALMDDFMLAILLACKGDDGLKELTWRTSAPPANRKRTPEEKTLLMEMEEGFRIMFPSHETVQKSIRGTSSGGTICLDPKYYQRDQFPKELFRDCKSKRAGLLLHSKLLFTAPTQAVGGRGGAWAYVGSANLSESAWGRLTKNKSTKQVKLYCRNWECGVVIPVNRSTASQNIDTPASTPPQQTAQDHDIDINSIFEGVVPVPMDFPGVEYGQGRPWFRNEQ
;
A
#
# COMPACT_ATOMS: atom_id res chain seq x y z
N MET A 1 68.01 50.79 -35.58
CA MET A 1 67.69 51.31 -34.24
C MET A 1 66.18 51.50 -34.22
N SER A 2 65.38 50.59 -33.64
CA SER A 2 65.36 50.10 -32.25
C SER A 2 64.19 50.74 -31.51
N HIS A 3 63.40 49.88 -30.86
CA HIS A 3 62.49 50.15 -29.73
C HIS A 3 61.19 50.89 -30.09
N GLN A 4 60.01 50.50 -29.61
CA GLN A 4 59.55 49.60 -28.54
C GLN A 4 58.03 49.42 -28.84
N SER A 5 57.43 48.23 -28.96
CA SER A 5 57.17 47.20 -27.95
C SER A 5 56.54 47.76 -26.66
N SER A 6 55.33 47.33 -26.32
CA SER A 6 55.21 46.20 -25.37
C SER A 6 53.79 45.91 -24.90
N ASP A 7 52.78 46.74 -25.19
CA ASP A 7 51.53 46.63 -24.43
C ASP A 7 50.41 45.85 -25.13
N ASP A 8 50.41 45.75 -26.46
CA ASP A 8 49.33 45.05 -27.19
C ASP A 8 49.59 43.55 -27.41
N ASP A 9 50.85 43.11 -27.33
CA ASP A 9 51.21 41.68 -27.38
C ASP A 9 51.21 41.03 -25.99
N ASP A 10 51.28 41.82 -24.90
CA ASP A 10 51.18 41.29 -23.53
C ASP A 10 49.73 40.95 -23.15
N ASP A 11 48.73 41.66 -23.67
CA ASP A 11 47.32 41.33 -23.45
C ASP A 11 46.85 40.16 -24.33
N LEU A 12 47.40 40.01 -25.54
CA LEU A 12 47.12 38.84 -26.39
C LEU A 12 47.87 37.60 -25.88
N ASN A 13 49.11 37.74 -25.41
CA ASN A 13 49.82 36.64 -24.75
C ASN A 13 49.27 36.36 -23.35
N LYS A 14 48.66 37.32 -22.62
CA LYS A 14 47.83 37.03 -21.44
C LYS A 14 46.54 36.31 -21.80
N ALA A 15 45.87 36.68 -22.88
CA ALA A 15 44.67 35.99 -23.33
C ALA A 15 44.97 34.55 -23.77
N ILE A 16 46.10 34.31 -24.43
CA ILE A 16 46.55 32.97 -24.83
C ILE A 16 47.14 32.19 -23.64
N ALA A 17 47.86 32.84 -22.71
CA ALA A 17 48.37 32.19 -21.49
C ALA A 17 47.26 31.88 -20.48
N LEU A 18 46.20 32.70 -20.39
CA LEU A 18 44.98 32.38 -19.63
C LEU A 18 44.16 31.31 -20.36
N SER A 19 44.10 31.32 -21.70
CA SER A 19 43.45 30.27 -22.46
C SER A 19 44.21 28.94 -22.45
N LEU A 20 45.53 28.93 -22.20
CA LEU A 20 46.37 27.73 -22.02
C LEU A 20 46.49 27.29 -20.56
N GLN A 21 46.39 28.21 -19.58
CA GLN A 21 46.27 27.83 -18.16
C GLN A 21 44.87 27.30 -17.81
N ASP A 22 43.81 27.76 -18.50
CA ASP A 22 42.49 27.11 -18.42
C ASP A 22 42.39 25.84 -19.28
N SER A 23 43.40 25.53 -20.11
CA SER A 23 43.43 24.31 -20.95
C SER A 23 44.37 23.20 -20.45
N GLU A 24 45.26 23.43 -19.48
CA GLU A 24 46.10 22.38 -18.87
C GLU A 24 45.93 22.18 -17.36
N GLN A 25 44.90 22.78 -16.75
CA GLN A 25 44.41 22.37 -15.43
C GLN A 25 42.88 22.26 -15.40
N LEU A 26 42.31 21.27 -16.10
CA LEU A 26 41.03 20.60 -15.79
C LEU A 26 40.78 19.44 -16.78
N SER A 27 41.64 18.41 -16.76
CA SER A 27 41.25 17.09 -17.30
C SER A 27 40.31 16.41 -16.31
N SER A 28 39.05 16.85 -16.33
CA SER A 28 37.96 16.29 -15.52
C SER A 28 37.33 15.08 -16.21
N PRO A 29 37.03 13.98 -15.50
CA PRO A 29 36.39 12.81 -16.10
C PRO A 29 34.95 13.09 -16.57
N ALA A 30 34.51 12.33 -17.57
CA ALA A 30 33.17 12.21 -18.16
C ALA A 30 31.99 12.45 -17.17
N PRO A 31 30.83 12.97 -17.66
CA PRO A 31 29.83 13.62 -16.82
C PRO A 31 29.30 12.67 -15.73
N LYS A 32 29.62 13.01 -14.48
CA LYS A 32 29.07 12.37 -13.29
C LYS A 32 27.59 12.74 -13.18
N GLN A 33 26.76 11.69 -13.13
CA GLN A 33 25.33 11.73 -12.92
C GLN A 33 24.95 12.59 -11.70
N PRO A 34 23.76 13.22 -11.70
CA PRO A 34 23.27 13.92 -10.52
C PRO A 34 23.18 12.93 -9.35
N VAL A 35 23.77 13.30 -8.21
CA VAL A 35 23.56 12.59 -6.95
C VAL A 35 22.11 12.84 -6.54
N VAL A 36 21.25 11.91 -6.96
CA VAL A 36 19.93 11.71 -6.38
C VAL A 36 20.14 11.13 -4.99
N ILE A 37 19.73 11.87 -3.95
CA ILE A 37 19.58 11.30 -2.62
C ILE A 37 18.33 10.42 -2.69
N ASP A 38 18.56 9.14 -2.93
CA ASP A 38 17.57 8.09 -2.96
C ASP A 38 17.19 7.71 -1.51
N LEU A 39 15.98 8.06 -1.07
CA LEU A 39 15.43 7.67 0.23
C LEU A 39 14.73 6.30 0.19
N ILE A 40 15.03 5.45 -0.80
CA ILE A 40 14.49 4.08 -0.90
C ILE A 40 15.56 3.04 -1.29
N SER A 41 16.82 3.22 -0.86
CA SER A 41 17.83 2.16 -0.92
C SER A 41 17.80 1.33 0.37
N ASP A 42 17.05 0.23 0.37
CA ASP A 42 17.28 -0.90 1.28
C ASP A 42 18.55 -1.62 0.80
N ASP A 43 19.70 -1.29 1.39
CA ASP A 43 20.87 -2.15 1.43
C ASP A 43 21.43 -2.10 2.85
N ASP A 44 20.87 -2.94 3.71
CA ASP A 44 21.50 -3.40 4.96
C ASP A 44 21.09 -4.87 5.12
N THR A 45 21.89 -5.76 4.54
CA THR A 45 22.02 -7.12 5.07
C THR A 45 22.83 -7.06 6.35
N ASP A 46 22.26 -6.51 7.42
CA ASP A 46 22.78 -6.72 8.77
C ASP A 46 22.09 -7.96 9.35
N THR A 47 22.73 -9.10 9.10
CA THR A 47 22.68 -10.23 10.02
C THR A 47 23.32 -9.78 11.33
N ASP A 48 22.52 -9.30 12.28
CA ASP A 48 22.97 -9.12 13.66
C ASP A 48 23.26 -10.51 14.26
N ASP A 49 24.53 -10.88 14.20
CA ASP A 49 25.20 -11.86 15.05
C ASP A 49 25.19 -11.35 16.49
N LEU A 50 24.07 -11.53 17.19
CA LEU A 50 24.03 -11.46 18.65
C LEU A 50 24.48 -12.81 19.23
N ASP A 51 25.78 -13.06 19.23
CA ASP A 51 26.43 -14.00 20.15
C ASP A 51 27.93 -13.72 20.24
N GLN A 52 28.38 -13.17 21.39
CA GLN A 52 29.68 -13.46 22.00
C GLN A 52 29.80 -12.85 23.41
N PRO A 53 30.67 -13.37 24.29
CA PRO A 53 30.21 -14.13 25.45
C PRO A 53 30.61 -13.47 26.78
N ALA A 54 29.79 -13.66 27.81
CA ALA A 54 30.21 -13.41 29.19
C ALA A 54 30.91 -14.65 29.75
N VAL A 55 32.23 -14.54 29.96
CA VAL A 55 33.04 -15.50 30.69
C VAL A 55 32.83 -15.31 32.19
N LEU A 56 32.26 -16.37 32.78
CA LEU A 56 32.53 -17.00 34.08
C LEU A 56 33.25 -16.20 35.17
N ASP A 57 32.65 -16.19 36.37
CA ASP A 57 33.42 -16.39 37.60
C ASP A 57 32.77 -17.39 38.56
N LYS A 58 33.64 -18.14 39.22
CA LYS A 58 33.43 -19.44 39.88
C LYS A 58 32.92 -19.33 41.32
N LEU A 59 32.14 -20.32 41.79
CA LEU A 59 32.44 -21.18 42.97
C LEU A 59 31.23 -22.09 43.35
N PRO A 60 31.46 -23.38 43.73
CA PRO A 60 30.47 -24.32 44.33
C PRO A 60 30.77 -24.55 45.84
N PRO A 61 30.27 -25.59 46.57
CA PRO A 61 29.10 -26.49 46.45
C PRO A 61 28.25 -26.60 47.75
N GLY A 62 27.14 -27.37 47.75
CA GLY A 62 26.51 -27.91 48.97
C GLY A 62 25.03 -28.29 48.78
N SER A 63 24.70 -29.56 48.50
CA SER A 63 24.25 -30.60 49.45
C SER A 63 22.76 -30.51 49.85
N GLY A 64 21.98 -31.54 49.52
CA GLY A 64 20.64 -31.73 50.11
C GLY A 64 19.75 -32.70 49.35
N GLN A 65 19.83 -33.98 49.69
CA GLN A 65 18.94 -35.07 49.28
C GLN A 65 17.45 -34.78 49.58
N LYS A 66 16.52 -35.34 48.77
CA LYS A 66 15.52 -36.34 49.20
C LYS A 66 14.52 -36.67 48.07
N ASP A 67 14.66 -37.89 47.52
CA ASP A 67 13.56 -38.74 47.01
C ASP A 67 12.82 -39.41 48.20
N PRO A 68 11.76 -40.27 48.06
CA PRO A 68 11.16 -40.86 46.84
C PRO A 68 9.59 -40.94 46.83
N ALA A 69 9.00 -41.34 45.68
CA ALA A 69 8.19 -42.58 45.55
C ALA A 69 7.47 -42.68 44.17
N VAL A 70 7.94 -43.56 43.27
CA VAL A 70 7.37 -44.89 42.87
C VAL A 70 6.04 -44.86 42.07
N SER A 71 6.08 -45.21 40.78
CA SER A 71 5.65 -46.55 40.30
C SER A 71 5.81 -46.72 38.77
N ASN A 72 6.09 -47.98 38.41
CA ASN A 72 6.60 -48.51 37.14
C ASN A 72 5.50 -48.76 36.08
N SER A 73 5.89 -48.78 34.79
CA SER A 73 5.83 -50.02 33.97
C SER A 73 6.58 -49.90 32.62
N LYS A 74 7.31 -50.98 32.32
CA LYS A 74 8.19 -51.30 31.17
C LYS A 74 7.41 -51.43 29.85
N ILE A 75 7.89 -50.92 28.71
CA ILE A 75 8.88 -51.49 27.75
C ILE A 75 8.51 -52.87 27.17
N LYS A 76 8.35 -52.95 25.83
CA LYS A 76 9.13 -53.88 24.98
C LYS A 76 9.17 -53.48 23.49
N LEU A 77 10.41 -53.54 22.98
CA LEU A 77 10.91 -53.43 21.60
C LEU A 77 10.80 -54.78 20.86
N GLU A 78 10.89 -54.74 19.52
CA GLU A 78 11.86 -55.42 18.62
C GLU A 78 11.45 -55.09 17.15
N GLU A 79 12.28 -54.44 16.29
CA GLU A 79 13.35 -54.99 15.42
C GLU A 79 12.89 -56.17 14.53
N SER A 80 13.19 -56.34 13.23
CA SER A 80 14.03 -55.67 12.22
C SER A 80 13.86 -56.40 10.84
N LEU A 81 14.50 -55.87 9.79
CA LEU A 81 15.01 -56.55 8.55
C LEU A 81 14.16 -56.72 7.25
N VAL A 82 14.51 -55.86 6.28
CA VAL A 82 14.90 -56.06 4.85
C VAL A 82 14.68 -57.44 4.18
N ILE A 83 14.11 -57.44 2.95
CA ILE A 83 14.58 -58.12 1.69
C ILE A 83 13.57 -57.88 0.53
N ARG A 84 14.04 -57.40 -0.63
CA ARG A 84 13.49 -57.56 -2.02
C ARG A 84 14.23 -58.75 -2.67
N PRO A 85 13.81 -59.44 -3.79
CA PRO A 85 13.12 -58.92 -4.99
C PRO A 85 12.22 -59.95 -5.77
N GLN A 86 11.85 -59.58 -7.03
CA GLN A 86 11.39 -60.40 -8.19
C GLN A 86 9.85 -60.55 -8.35
N VAL A 87 9.22 -59.86 -9.31
CA VAL A 87 9.02 -60.18 -10.77
C VAL A 87 7.95 -61.26 -10.99
N GLN A 88 6.82 -60.87 -11.59
CA GLN A 88 6.15 -61.65 -12.65
C GLN A 88 5.10 -60.81 -13.42
N ASN A 89 5.20 -60.94 -14.74
CA ASN A 89 4.31 -60.40 -15.77
C ASN A 89 2.94 -61.10 -15.77
N SER A 90 1.93 -60.41 -16.30
CA SER A 90 0.97 -61.05 -17.21
C SER A 90 0.54 -60.06 -18.30
N GLU A 91 0.77 -60.50 -19.54
CA GLU A 91 0.35 -59.86 -20.79
C GLU A 91 -1.16 -60.06 -21.02
N THR A 92 -1.80 -59.13 -21.74
CA THR A 92 -2.73 -59.55 -22.81
C THR A 92 -2.73 -58.52 -23.93
N LYS A 93 -2.51 -59.03 -25.14
CA LYS A 93 -2.44 -58.35 -26.43
C LYS A 93 -3.86 -58.07 -26.96
N HIS A 94 -4.04 -57.00 -27.74
CA HIS A 94 -4.42 -57.12 -29.15
C HIS A 94 -4.13 -55.84 -29.93
N ALA A 95 -3.58 -56.06 -31.12
CA ALA A 95 -3.07 -55.10 -32.07
C ALA A 95 -4.17 -54.55 -33.00
N ASN A 96 -3.96 -53.36 -33.57
CA ASN A 96 -3.79 -53.27 -35.02
C ASN A 96 -3.03 -52.01 -35.46
N SER A 97 -2.28 -52.23 -36.52
CA SER A 97 -1.12 -51.54 -37.07
C SER A 97 -1.42 -50.59 -38.24
N GLN A 98 -0.52 -49.62 -38.47
CA GLN A 98 0.20 -49.26 -39.73
C GLN A 98 0.71 -47.80 -39.61
N ALA A 99 2.01 -47.46 -39.49
CA ALA A 99 3.18 -47.59 -40.40
C ALA A 99 2.92 -46.94 -41.77
N ALA A 100 3.77 -46.12 -42.42
CA ALA A 100 5.20 -45.78 -42.40
C ALA A 100 5.36 -44.40 -43.11
N ALA A 101 6.48 -43.70 -43.31
CA ALA A 101 7.90 -44.01 -43.33
C ALA A 101 8.72 -42.68 -43.26
N LYS A 102 9.94 -42.74 -42.71
CA LYS A 102 11.05 -41.81 -43.01
C LYS A 102 11.82 -42.31 -44.25
N PRO A 103 12.73 -41.49 -44.79
CA PRO A 103 14.11 -41.96 -44.84
C PRO A 103 15.15 -40.95 -44.35
N VAL A 104 16.37 -41.46 -44.27
CA VAL A 104 17.57 -41.08 -43.53
C VAL A 104 18.70 -40.69 -44.51
N ASN A 105 19.67 -39.87 -44.07
CA ASN A 105 21.14 -40.06 -44.19
C ASN A 105 21.85 -38.81 -43.62
N GLN A 106 22.66 -38.89 -42.55
CA GLN A 106 24.07 -39.35 -42.46
C GLN A 106 25.02 -38.54 -43.36
N SER A 107 26.15 -37.97 -42.96
CA SER A 107 27.30 -38.37 -42.11
C SER A 107 28.24 -37.14 -41.97
N GLY A 108 29.30 -37.02 -41.15
CA GLY A 108 30.12 -37.98 -40.42
C GLY A 108 31.19 -37.28 -39.55
N LEU A 109 31.87 -38.09 -38.74
CA LEU A 109 32.88 -37.77 -37.71
C LEU A 109 34.27 -37.42 -38.24
N SER A 110 35.09 -36.73 -37.42
CA SER A 110 36.45 -37.18 -37.01
C SER A 110 37.08 -36.28 -35.91
N GLN A 111 37.57 -36.90 -34.83
CA GLN A 111 38.61 -36.38 -33.88
C GLN A 111 40.02 -36.93 -34.32
N PRO A 112 41.17 -36.91 -33.58
CA PRO A 112 41.50 -36.45 -32.19
C PRO A 112 42.96 -35.90 -31.92
N PHE A 113 43.25 -35.62 -30.62
CA PHE A 113 44.57 -35.45 -29.89
C PHE A 113 45.31 -34.09 -30.04
N ASP A 114 45.94 -33.44 -29.02
CA ASP A 114 46.81 -33.92 -27.91
C ASP A 114 46.95 -32.93 -26.70
N VAL A 115 46.82 -33.48 -25.47
CA VAL A 115 47.68 -33.47 -24.24
C VAL A 115 48.55 -32.25 -23.80
N LYS A 116 48.34 -31.75 -22.53
CA LYS A 116 49.27 -31.61 -21.33
C LYS A 116 49.11 -30.31 -20.46
N GLU A 117 48.79 -30.48 -19.17
CA GLU A 117 49.18 -29.63 -17.99
C GLU A 117 50.69 -29.87 -17.62
N PRO A 118 51.44 -29.16 -16.70
CA PRO A 118 51.03 -28.51 -15.42
C PRO A 118 51.87 -27.30 -14.83
N THR A 119 51.45 -26.79 -13.65
CA THR A 119 52.20 -26.25 -12.45
C THR A 119 52.99 -24.90 -12.38
N ALA A 120 52.47 -24.00 -11.50
CA ALA A 120 53.05 -23.37 -10.26
C ALA A 120 54.22 -22.34 -10.26
N ILE A 121 54.04 -21.20 -9.52
CA ILE A 121 54.76 -20.73 -8.30
C ILE A 121 54.62 -19.18 -8.06
N MET A 122 54.56 -18.84 -6.76
CA MET A 122 54.33 -17.59 -5.98
C MET A 122 55.10 -16.27 -6.27
N SER A 123 54.48 -15.14 -5.85
CA SER A 123 54.95 -14.08 -4.88
C SER A 123 54.40 -12.69 -5.29
N GLY A 124 53.59 -11.91 -4.53
CA GLY A 124 53.84 -11.23 -3.24
C GLY A 124 54.61 -9.91 -3.47
N LEU A 125 54.35 -8.71 -2.90
CA LEU A 125 53.49 -8.17 -1.84
C LEU A 125 53.80 -6.64 -1.72
N GLY A 126 52.93 -5.86 -1.06
CA GLY A 126 53.32 -4.68 -0.26
C GLY A 126 52.53 -3.39 -0.55
N GLY A 127 51.83 -2.76 0.40
CA GLY A 127 51.63 -3.04 1.82
C GLY A 127 50.73 -1.95 2.43
N LEU A 128 49.75 -2.35 3.24
CA LEU A 128 49.02 -1.47 4.14
C LEU A 128 49.18 -2.02 5.55
N ASP A 129 49.75 -1.19 6.41
CA ASP A 129 50.31 -1.55 7.70
C ASP A 129 49.20 -1.82 8.72
N ARG A 130 48.90 -3.10 8.91
CA ARG A 130 47.84 -3.63 9.79
C ARG A 130 48.00 -3.16 11.25
N ARG A 131 49.22 -2.78 11.64
CA ARG A 131 49.57 -2.33 12.99
C ARG A 131 49.01 -0.94 13.30
N LYS A 132 48.95 -0.04 12.31
CA LYS A 132 48.40 1.32 12.48
C LYS A 132 46.88 1.31 12.71
N MET A 133 46.16 0.39 12.08
CA MET A 133 44.71 0.25 12.29
C MET A 133 44.37 -0.33 13.68
N GLU A 134 45.22 -1.20 14.21
CA GLU A 134 45.04 -1.74 15.56
C GLU A 134 45.34 -0.70 16.65
N GLU A 135 46.40 0.10 16.48
CA GLU A 135 46.70 1.22 17.37
C GLU A 135 45.58 2.26 17.39
N GLU A 136 44.97 2.58 16.24
CA GLU A 136 43.84 3.51 16.17
C GLU A 136 42.56 2.95 16.83
N ARG A 137 42.36 1.62 16.77
CA ARG A 137 41.26 0.94 17.49
C ARG A 137 41.48 0.95 19.01
N LEU A 138 42.70 0.70 19.47
CA LEU A 138 43.07 0.71 20.88
C LEU A 138 43.00 2.13 21.47
N ALA A 139 43.44 3.16 20.74
CA ALA A 139 43.35 4.55 21.17
C ALA A 139 41.89 5.04 21.31
N ARG A 140 40.97 4.58 20.44
CA ARG A 140 39.53 4.88 20.59
C ARG A 140 38.89 4.14 21.77
N ALA A 141 39.37 2.95 22.10
CA ALA A 141 38.89 2.18 23.25
C ALA A 141 39.34 2.79 24.60
N GLU A 142 40.59 3.28 24.69
CA GLU A 142 41.09 3.97 25.89
C GLU A 142 40.37 5.30 26.13
N LYS A 143 40.07 6.06 25.07
CA LYS A 143 39.29 7.31 25.17
C LYS A 143 37.87 7.09 25.70
N ARG A 144 37.26 5.93 25.45
CA ARG A 144 35.95 5.55 26.01
C ARG A 144 36.05 5.09 27.46
N LYS A 145 37.16 4.46 27.86
CA LYS A 145 37.42 4.06 29.26
C LYS A 145 37.69 5.25 30.18
N ALA A 146 38.36 6.30 29.68
CA ALA A 146 38.67 7.51 30.46
C ALA A 146 37.47 8.42 30.77
N ILE A 147 36.34 8.25 30.06
CA ILE A 147 35.10 9.04 30.27
C ILE A 147 34.17 8.36 31.29
N SER A 148 34.42 7.10 31.67
CA SER A 148 33.56 6.31 32.57
C SER A 148 34.06 6.23 34.02
N SER A 149 35.11 6.95 34.40
CA SER A 149 35.69 6.90 35.76
C SER A 149 35.86 8.29 36.36
N GLN A 150 34.79 8.83 36.94
CA GLN A 150 34.81 9.87 37.96
C GLN A 150 33.90 9.38 39.12
N PRO A 151 34.41 9.27 40.36
CA PRO A 151 33.65 8.73 41.47
C PRO A 151 32.78 9.79 42.16
N GLU A 152 31.56 9.41 42.53
CA GLU A 152 30.75 10.11 43.54
C GLU A 152 31.35 9.90 44.93
N ASN A 153 31.38 10.97 45.74
CA ASN A 153 31.60 10.91 47.18
C ASN A 153 30.46 11.66 47.88
N SER A 154 29.88 11.00 48.88
CA SER A 154 28.80 11.44 49.76
C SER A 154 29.27 12.42 50.83
N ASP A 155 28.39 13.34 51.28
CA ASP A 155 27.92 13.39 52.69
C ASP A 155 26.96 14.56 52.99
N VAL A 156 25.80 14.17 53.56
CA VAL A 156 25.05 14.73 54.72
C VAL A 156 24.82 16.26 54.86
N ALA A 157 23.53 16.67 54.84
CA ALA A 157 22.88 17.47 55.91
C ALA A 157 21.37 17.66 55.67
N GLU A 158 20.58 17.54 56.75
CA GLU A 158 19.12 17.68 56.85
C GLU A 158 18.73 19.10 57.43
N PRO A 159 17.46 19.44 57.76
CA PRO A 159 16.58 20.44 57.11
C PRO A 159 16.34 21.75 57.94
N PRO A 160 15.34 22.62 57.61
CA PRO A 160 14.03 22.45 58.26
C PRO A 160 12.75 22.95 57.54
N LEU A 161 11.64 22.44 58.09
CA LEU A 161 10.19 22.67 57.95
C LEU A 161 9.65 24.12 58.07
N LYS A 162 8.47 24.38 57.46
CA LYS A 162 7.14 24.67 58.10
C LYS A 162 6.11 25.12 57.01
N LYS A 163 4.93 24.52 56.80
CA LYS A 163 3.68 24.24 57.58
C LYS A 163 2.56 25.30 57.37
N ALA A 164 1.37 24.78 57.00
CA ALA A 164 0.00 25.24 57.32
C ALA A 164 -0.57 26.47 56.56
N MET A 165 -1.88 26.64 56.29
CA MET A 165 -3.11 25.83 56.37
C MET A 165 -4.24 26.59 55.64
N LEU A 166 -5.29 25.85 55.28
CA LEU A 166 -6.72 26.18 55.05
C LEU A 166 -7.24 27.64 55.13
N GLY A 167 -8.21 27.95 54.25
CA GLY A 167 -9.28 28.91 54.59
C GLY A 167 -10.17 29.42 53.45
N SER A 168 -11.29 28.73 53.20
CA SER A 168 -12.64 29.24 52.91
C SER A 168 -12.88 30.51 52.05
N GLY A 169 -13.62 30.34 50.94
CA GLY A 169 -15.06 30.62 50.91
C GLY A 169 -15.59 32.06 50.68
N LEU A 170 -16.53 32.13 49.73
CA LEU A 170 -17.68 33.05 49.54
C LEU A 170 -17.54 34.36 48.70
N LYS A 171 -18.19 34.27 47.51
CA LYS A 171 -19.31 35.10 46.98
C LYS A 171 -19.40 36.58 47.38
N SER A 172 -19.55 37.48 46.38
CA SER A 172 -20.85 38.03 45.94
C SER A 172 -20.71 39.26 45.02
N SER A 173 -21.70 39.40 44.10
CA SER A 173 -22.34 40.61 43.52
C SER A 173 -21.52 41.88 43.19
N GLY A 174 -21.78 42.64 42.12
CA GLY A 174 -23.04 42.88 41.42
C GLY A 174 -22.89 43.90 40.29
N MET A 175 -24.04 44.21 39.69
CA MET A 175 -24.34 44.80 38.37
C MET A 175 -23.99 46.28 38.11
N SER A 176 -24.20 46.64 36.83
CA SER A 176 -24.55 47.96 36.23
C SER A 176 -23.35 48.76 35.66
N ASP A 177 -23.43 49.51 34.55
CA ASP A 177 -24.57 49.92 33.71
C ASP A 177 -24.11 50.40 32.31
N ARG A 178 -25.12 50.45 31.43
CA ARG A 178 -25.36 51.09 30.10
C ARG A 178 -24.34 51.99 29.35
N ARG A 179 -24.47 51.92 28.01
CA ARG A 179 -24.07 52.89 26.95
C ARG A 179 -24.88 54.19 27.00
N PRO A 180 -24.44 55.27 26.29
CA PRO A 180 -25.06 55.65 24.99
C PRO A 180 -24.02 56.10 23.92
N THR A 181 -24.10 55.67 22.65
CA THR A 181 -24.57 56.41 21.44
C THR A 181 -24.05 57.83 21.24
N ASP A 182 -23.37 58.08 20.10
CA ASP A 182 -23.80 59.08 19.10
C ASP A 182 -22.92 59.07 17.82
N LYS A 183 -23.59 59.18 16.66
CA LYS A 183 -23.07 59.64 15.35
C LYS A 183 -23.61 61.07 15.13
N PRO A 184 -22.94 61.96 14.38
CA PRO A 184 -23.41 62.23 12.99
C PRO A 184 -22.27 62.64 12.00
N VAL A 185 -22.29 62.19 10.73
CA VAL A 185 -22.75 62.88 9.48
C VAL A 185 -21.74 63.84 8.80
N SER A 186 -21.23 63.37 7.65
CA SER A 186 -21.10 63.97 6.30
C SER A 186 -20.47 65.36 6.07
N ARG A 187 -19.51 65.42 5.13
CA ARG A 187 -19.51 66.43 4.05
C ARG A 187 -18.70 65.99 2.82
N ASN A 188 -19.36 66.05 1.67
CA ASN A 188 -18.84 65.93 0.31
C ASN A 188 -18.19 67.24 -0.16
N THR A 189 -17.15 67.15 -0.99
CA THR A 189 -16.82 68.12 -2.05
C THR A 189 -16.20 67.39 -3.25
N ALA A 190 -16.62 67.78 -4.45
CA ALA A 190 -16.30 67.17 -5.74
C ALA A 190 -15.40 68.06 -6.62
N LYS A 191 -14.89 67.44 -7.71
CA LYS A 191 -14.08 67.92 -8.87
C LYS A 191 -12.57 67.74 -8.68
N SER A 192 -11.77 67.28 -9.66
CA SER A 192 -11.87 67.26 -11.12
C SER A 192 -11.12 66.05 -11.71
N TYR A 193 -11.50 65.65 -12.92
CA TYR A 193 -10.85 64.61 -13.73
C TYR A 193 -9.48 65.08 -14.26
N ASP A 194 -8.50 64.18 -14.30
CA ASP A 194 -7.57 64.10 -15.43
C ASP A 194 -7.00 62.69 -15.58
N THR A 195 -6.81 62.30 -16.84
CA THR A 195 -6.58 60.92 -17.29
C THR A 195 -5.10 60.58 -17.30
N LYS A 196 -4.68 59.43 -16.77
CA LYS A 196 -3.56 58.62 -17.32
C LYS A 196 -3.47 57.24 -16.67
N VAL A 197 -3.50 56.25 -17.54
CA VAL A 197 -3.38 54.81 -17.30
C VAL A 197 -1.94 54.47 -16.90
N ALA A 198 -1.78 53.75 -15.78
CA ALA A 198 -0.65 52.86 -15.54
C ALA A 198 -1.07 51.80 -14.51
N LEU A 199 -1.38 50.60 -15.00
CA LEU A 199 -1.63 49.40 -14.19
C LEU A 199 -0.31 48.96 -13.56
N HIS A 200 -0.12 49.25 -12.28
CA HIS A 200 0.78 48.47 -11.44
C HIS A 200 -0.04 47.39 -10.71
N PRO A 201 0.34 46.11 -10.78
CA PRO A 201 -0.32 45.08 -10.01
C PRO A 201 -0.07 45.34 -8.52
N MET A 202 -1.15 45.59 -7.78
CA MET A 202 -1.15 45.50 -6.32
C MET A 202 -0.73 44.09 -5.93
N ARG A 203 0.43 43.99 -5.29
CA ARG A 203 0.85 42.83 -4.51
C ARG A 203 -0.17 42.64 -3.39
N VAL A 204 -1.20 41.83 -3.65
CA VAL A 204 -2.04 41.26 -2.60
C VAL A 204 -1.09 40.47 -1.70
N LYS A 205 -1.01 40.85 -0.43
CA LYS A 205 -0.30 40.08 0.59
C LYS A 205 -0.94 38.70 0.61
N THR A 206 -0.16 37.71 0.20
CA THR A 206 -0.46 36.29 0.27
C THR A 206 -0.98 35.96 1.66
N THR A 207 -2.17 35.38 1.70
CA THR A 207 -2.72 34.66 2.84
C THR A 207 -1.65 33.72 3.37
N THR A 208 -1.43 33.67 4.67
CA THR A 208 -0.55 32.71 5.33
C THR A 208 -0.87 31.31 4.80
N GLU A 209 0.05 30.70 4.06
CA GLU A 209 -0.18 29.38 3.45
C GLU A 209 -0.36 28.33 4.56
N PHE A 210 -1.41 27.52 4.40
CA PHE A 210 -1.72 26.41 5.30
C PHE A 210 -0.71 25.28 5.10
N LEU A 211 -0.04 24.85 6.17
CA LEU A 211 1.09 23.92 6.11
C LEU A 211 0.59 22.47 5.94
N ILE A 212 1.03 21.78 4.88
CA ILE A 212 0.62 20.39 4.60
C ILE A 212 1.73 19.41 4.99
N PRO A 213 1.43 18.34 5.75
CA PRO A 213 2.41 17.29 6.09
C PRO A 213 3.18 16.72 4.89
N SER A 214 2.52 16.55 3.74
CA SER A 214 3.18 16.05 2.51
C SER A 214 4.20 17.03 1.92
N GLN A 215 4.07 18.34 2.20
CA GLN A 215 5.04 19.37 1.77
C GLN A 215 6.22 19.51 2.76
N LEU A 216 6.02 19.13 4.03
CA LEU A 216 7.06 19.11 5.06
C LEU A 216 8.03 17.95 4.87
N MET A 217 7.52 16.81 4.42
CA MET A 217 8.34 15.70 3.97
C MET A 217 8.94 16.11 2.62
N LYS A 218 10.28 16.19 2.49
CA LYS A 218 11.00 16.40 1.21
C LYS A 218 10.80 15.25 0.20
N SER A 219 9.70 14.53 0.28
CA SER A 219 9.25 13.59 -0.74
C SER A 219 8.47 14.37 -1.79
N GLU A 220 9.16 15.19 -2.58
CA GLU A 220 8.64 15.50 -3.92
C GLU A 220 8.78 14.22 -4.76
N PRO A 221 7.70 13.58 -5.23
CA PRO A 221 7.79 13.04 -6.57
C PRO A 221 7.89 14.25 -7.52
N ALA A 222 8.81 14.19 -8.47
CA ALA A 222 8.93 15.17 -9.56
C ALA A 222 7.61 15.22 -10.38
N MET A 223 6.60 15.93 -9.88
CA MET A 223 5.21 15.84 -10.35
C MET A 223 4.46 17.17 -10.15
N LEU A 224 5.12 18.33 -10.32
CA LEU A 224 4.42 19.61 -10.20
C LEU A 224 4.87 20.73 -11.16
N ALA A 225 5.66 20.43 -12.20
CA ALA A 225 6.11 21.50 -13.11
C ALA A 225 5.20 21.79 -14.32
N ASP A 226 4.29 20.90 -14.75
CA ASP A 226 3.64 21.06 -16.07
C ASP A 226 2.11 20.87 -16.14
N ILE A 227 1.37 21.02 -15.03
CA ILE A 227 -0.11 21.04 -15.06
C ILE A 227 -0.69 22.31 -14.43
N GLU A 228 -0.03 23.45 -14.64
CA GLU A 228 -0.64 24.77 -14.41
C GLU A 228 -1.01 25.42 -15.74
N ARG A 229 -2.05 24.92 -16.41
CA ARG A 229 -2.80 25.69 -17.41
C ARG A 229 -4.08 24.99 -17.88
N PHE A 230 -5.03 24.74 -17.00
CA PHE A 230 -6.41 24.52 -17.46
C PHE A 230 -7.44 25.01 -16.44
N THR A 231 -8.00 26.18 -16.71
CA THR A 231 -9.30 26.60 -16.19
C THR A 231 -10.35 26.21 -17.24
N PRO A 232 -11.35 25.37 -16.91
CA PRO A 232 -12.51 25.22 -17.78
C PRO A 232 -13.38 26.48 -17.67
N GLY A 233 -13.50 27.23 -18.76
CA GLY A 233 -14.47 28.33 -18.87
C GLY A 233 -15.91 27.80 -18.95
N PRO A 234 -16.93 28.63 -18.63
CA PRO A 234 -18.33 28.22 -18.70
C PRO A 234 -18.89 28.34 -20.14
N ASP A 235 -19.91 27.53 -20.40
CA ASP A 235 -20.78 27.47 -21.57
C ASP A 235 -20.25 26.84 -22.88
N ASP A 236 -20.89 25.73 -23.28
CA ASP A 236 -21.41 25.65 -24.64
C ASP A 236 -22.67 24.76 -24.70
N THR A 237 -23.83 25.41 -24.70
CA THR A 237 -25.11 24.81 -25.07
C THR A 237 -25.13 24.52 -26.57
N ARG A 238 -25.12 23.24 -26.98
CA ARG A 238 -25.53 22.87 -28.34
C ARG A 238 -26.57 21.75 -28.33
N ARG A 239 -27.65 22.05 -29.05
CA ARG A 239 -28.85 21.26 -29.30
C ARG A 239 -28.51 19.86 -29.82
N LEU A 240 -29.14 18.85 -29.24
CA LEU A 240 -29.23 17.48 -29.77
C LEU A 240 -30.56 17.34 -30.51
N GLU A 241 -30.48 17.08 -31.82
CA GLU A 241 -31.61 16.57 -32.61
C GLU A 241 -31.80 15.07 -32.33
N GLY A 242 -33.08 14.68 -32.24
CA GLY A 242 -33.52 13.41 -31.71
C GLY A 242 -33.28 12.23 -32.63
N THR A 243 -32.89 11.10 -32.03
CA THR A 243 -33.02 9.76 -32.62
C THR A 243 -33.61 8.80 -31.59
N ASN A 244 -34.60 8.03 -32.05
CA ASN A 244 -35.53 7.23 -31.27
C ASN A 244 -34.86 6.18 -30.38
N ARG A 245 -35.11 6.24 -29.07
CA ARG A 245 -34.78 5.18 -28.10
C ARG A 245 -35.94 4.20 -27.98
N THR A 246 -35.66 2.94 -28.29
CA THR A 246 -36.47 1.77 -27.91
C THR A 246 -36.53 1.69 -26.38
N LYS A 247 -37.74 1.69 -25.81
CA LYS A 247 -37.98 1.65 -24.37
C LYS A 247 -37.62 0.26 -23.80
N MET A 248 -36.63 0.22 -22.91
CA MET A 248 -36.48 -0.87 -21.95
C MET A 248 -37.52 -0.72 -20.82
N PRO A 249 -37.98 -1.82 -20.19
CA PRO A 249 -39.06 -1.77 -19.22
C PRO A 249 -38.62 -1.10 -17.91
N ASP A 250 -39.51 -0.26 -17.39
CA ASP A 250 -39.32 0.55 -16.18
C ASP A 250 -39.45 -0.35 -14.94
N VAL A 251 -38.33 -0.62 -14.25
CA VAL A 251 -38.34 -1.39 -12.99
C VAL A 251 -38.80 -0.47 -11.88
N GLN A 252 -40.04 -0.64 -11.44
CA GLN A 252 -40.65 0.16 -10.37
C GLN A 252 -39.96 -0.12 -9.02
N LEU A 253 -39.21 0.87 -8.51
CA LEU A 253 -38.57 0.78 -7.18
C LEU A 253 -39.61 0.59 -6.07
N SER A 254 -39.29 -0.21 -5.06
CA SER A 254 -40.14 -0.39 -3.87
C SER A 254 -40.30 0.93 -3.09
N LYS A 255 -41.42 1.08 -2.36
CA LYS A 255 -41.68 2.29 -1.53
C LYS A 255 -40.56 2.56 -0.52
N ASP A 256 -39.97 1.51 0.06
CA ASP A 256 -38.88 1.63 1.02
C ASP A 256 -37.59 2.12 0.35
N GLN A 257 -37.30 1.67 -0.87
CA GLN A 257 -36.14 2.12 -1.63
C GLN A 257 -36.28 3.59 -2.05
N GLN A 258 -37.48 4.00 -2.46
CA GLN A 258 -37.80 5.40 -2.75
C GLN A 258 -37.65 6.28 -1.50
N ALA A 259 -38.12 5.82 -0.33
CA ALA A 259 -37.97 6.54 0.93
C ALA A 259 -36.51 6.67 1.39
N ARG A 260 -35.67 5.65 1.13
CA ARG A 260 -34.22 5.70 1.41
C ARG A 260 -33.49 6.69 0.51
N ILE A 261 -33.79 6.67 -0.79
CA ILE A 261 -33.24 7.63 -1.76
C ILE A 261 -33.64 9.06 -1.40
N ALA A 262 -34.89 9.28 -0.98
CA ALA A 262 -35.36 10.58 -0.50
C ALA A 262 -34.60 11.08 0.75
N ARG A 263 -33.97 10.17 1.52
CA ARG A 263 -33.10 10.49 2.67
C ARG A 263 -31.61 10.56 2.30
N GLY A 264 -31.25 10.48 1.03
CA GLY A 264 -29.86 10.53 0.56
C GLY A 264 -29.10 9.19 0.62
N ILE A 265 -29.74 8.11 1.09
CA ILE A 265 -29.14 6.76 1.15
C ILE A 265 -29.23 6.12 -0.25
N GLN A 266 -28.08 5.93 -0.89
CA GLN A 266 -27.98 5.41 -2.26
C GLN A 266 -27.48 3.97 -2.30
N TYR A 267 -26.54 3.61 -1.41
CA TYR A 267 -25.83 2.33 -1.45
C TYR A 267 -25.95 1.54 -0.14
N PRO A 268 -27.17 1.17 0.29
CA PRO A 268 -27.38 0.51 1.59
C PRO A 268 -26.78 -0.90 1.69
N HIS A 269 -26.51 -1.57 0.56
CA HIS A 269 -25.94 -2.94 0.50
C HIS A 269 -24.45 -2.96 0.11
N GLY A 270 -23.86 -1.77 -0.03
CA GLY A 270 -22.54 -1.59 -0.59
C GLY A 270 -22.51 -1.74 -2.11
N VAL A 271 -21.56 -1.08 -2.76
CA VAL A 271 -21.32 -1.19 -4.20
C VAL A 271 -19.84 -0.94 -4.50
N VAL A 272 -19.36 -1.53 -5.60
CA VAL A 272 -18.05 -1.19 -6.18
C VAL A 272 -18.25 -0.46 -7.50
N LYS A 273 -17.51 0.63 -7.69
CA LYS A 273 -17.59 1.53 -8.84
C LYS A 273 -16.20 1.81 -9.38
N GLN A 274 -16.06 1.92 -10.70
CA GLN A 274 -14.89 2.55 -11.30
C GLN A 274 -15.00 4.06 -11.17
N THR A 275 -13.88 4.77 -11.05
CA THR A 275 -13.90 6.23 -11.13
C THR A 275 -14.28 6.68 -12.54
N TRP A 276 -15.01 7.78 -12.60
CA TRP A 276 -15.27 8.50 -13.84
C TRP A 276 -13.94 8.87 -14.52
N ALA A 277 -13.93 8.98 -15.85
CA ALA A 277 -12.78 9.46 -16.62
C ALA A 277 -13.22 10.43 -17.71
N PHE A 278 -12.54 11.56 -17.82
CA PHE A 278 -12.77 12.57 -18.86
C PHE A 278 -12.51 11.97 -20.25
N GLY A 279 -13.40 12.27 -21.20
CA GLY A 279 -13.35 11.72 -22.57
C GLY A 279 -13.98 10.34 -22.73
N PHE A 280 -14.45 9.70 -21.67
CA PHE A 280 -15.11 8.39 -21.71
C PHE A 280 -16.62 8.49 -21.42
N PRO A 281 -17.45 7.64 -22.07
CA PRO A 281 -18.87 7.58 -21.77
C PRO A 281 -19.12 7.11 -20.33
N ARG A 282 -20.12 7.69 -19.67
CA ARG A 282 -20.57 7.26 -18.33
C ARG A 282 -21.12 5.84 -18.42
N SER A 283 -20.54 4.89 -17.68
CA SER A 283 -20.99 3.49 -17.63
C SER A 283 -20.97 2.94 -16.22
N GLY A 284 -21.86 3.45 -15.36
CA GLY A 284 -21.96 3.02 -13.98
C GLY A 284 -20.74 3.38 -13.12
N ASP A 285 -19.96 4.36 -13.55
CA ASP A 285 -18.81 4.96 -12.86
C ASP A 285 -19.24 5.99 -11.79
N ILE A 286 -18.27 6.56 -11.06
CA ILE A 286 -18.52 7.56 -10.01
C ILE A 286 -17.50 8.70 -10.01
N LYS A 287 -17.97 9.93 -9.81
CA LYS A 287 -17.15 11.14 -9.59
C LYS A 287 -16.92 11.40 -8.11
N ILE A 288 -15.84 12.13 -7.77
CA ILE A 288 -15.58 12.52 -6.38
C ILE A 288 -16.74 13.32 -5.76
N GLU A 289 -17.40 14.20 -6.52
CA GLU A 289 -18.53 14.98 -6.02
C GLU A 289 -19.76 14.10 -5.70
N GLU A 290 -19.95 13.02 -6.47
CA GLU A 290 -21.02 12.03 -6.27
C GLU A 290 -20.73 11.17 -5.03
N VAL A 291 -19.45 10.92 -4.73
CA VAL A 291 -19.01 10.28 -3.47
C VAL A 291 -19.27 11.20 -2.29
N LEU A 292 -18.78 12.44 -2.35
CA LEU A 292 -18.77 13.38 -1.22
C LEU A 292 -20.16 13.93 -0.86
N GLN A 293 -21.07 14.08 -1.83
CA GLN A 293 -22.41 14.62 -1.58
C GLN A 293 -22.39 15.90 -0.72
N LYS A 294 -21.59 16.89 -1.15
CA LYS A 294 -21.22 18.07 -0.34
C LYS A 294 -22.37 18.94 0.18
N THR A 295 -23.59 18.74 -0.32
CA THR A 295 -24.78 19.53 0.04
C THR A 295 -25.17 19.36 1.51
N ASP A 296 -25.14 18.13 2.02
CA ASP A 296 -25.55 17.80 3.38
C ASP A 296 -24.48 17.10 4.23
N LEU A 297 -23.23 17.07 3.73
CA LEU A 297 -22.09 16.51 4.43
C LEU A 297 -21.69 17.35 5.66
N ASP A 298 -21.83 16.77 6.86
CA ASP A 298 -21.53 17.44 8.13
C ASP A 298 -20.07 17.24 8.56
N LEU A 299 -19.53 16.03 8.39
CA LEU A 299 -18.16 15.68 8.73
C LEU A 299 -17.56 14.75 7.66
N ALA A 300 -16.35 15.07 7.21
CA ALA A 300 -15.53 14.21 6.39
C ALA A 300 -14.26 13.82 7.17
N VAL A 301 -14.00 12.53 7.32
CA VAL A 301 -12.67 12.02 7.69
C VAL A 301 -12.06 11.42 6.44
N LEU A 302 -10.94 11.96 5.96
CA LEU A 302 -10.28 11.54 4.73
C LEU A 302 -8.86 11.07 5.04
N SER A 303 -8.53 9.85 4.62
CA SER A 303 -7.14 9.37 4.53
C SER A 303 -6.77 9.15 3.07
N SER A 304 -5.53 9.48 2.73
CA SER A 304 -4.94 9.19 1.43
C SER A 304 -3.42 9.33 1.54
N PHE A 305 -2.67 8.71 0.62
CA PHE A 305 -1.22 8.90 0.53
C PHE A 305 -0.88 10.28 -0.02
N GLN A 306 -1.60 10.70 -1.06
CA GLN A 306 -1.48 12.01 -1.67
C GLN A 306 -2.82 12.71 -1.73
N TRP A 307 -2.79 14.03 -1.62
CA TRP A 307 -3.94 14.87 -1.91
C TRP A 307 -3.49 16.21 -2.47
N ASP A 308 -4.24 16.71 -3.44
CA ASP A 308 -4.21 18.10 -3.86
C ASP A 308 -5.18 18.86 -2.97
N GLN A 309 -4.64 19.75 -2.14
CA GLN A 309 -5.41 20.48 -1.16
C GLN A 309 -6.42 21.43 -1.79
N GLU A 310 -6.01 22.25 -2.75
CA GLU A 310 -6.91 23.22 -3.37
C GLU A 310 -8.04 22.48 -4.08
N TRP A 311 -7.69 21.41 -4.78
CA TRP A 311 -8.65 20.55 -5.45
C TRP A 311 -9.64 19.94 -4.47
N ILE A 312 -9.20 19.20 -3.43
CA ILE A 312 -10.14 18.51 -2.53
C ILE A 312 -11.01 19.50 -1.73
N LEU A 313 -10.44 20.63 -1.29
CA LEU A 313 -11.20 21.66 -0.60
C LEU A 313 -12.26 22.29 -1.52
N SER A 314 -11.99 22.43 -2.82
CA SER A 314 -12.99 22.91 -3.80
C SER A 314 -14.15 21.93 -3.98
N LYS A 315 -13.95 20.64 -3.68
CA LYS A 315 -15.00 19.60 -3.76
C LYS A 315 -15.91 19.57 -2.52
N LEU A 316 -15.57 20.29 -1.46
CA LEU A 316 -16.32 20.33 -0.20
C LEU A 316 -17.07 21.66 -0.01
N ASN A 317 -18.04 21.69 0.89
CA ASN A 317 -18.64 22.93 1.37
C ASN A 317 -17.96 23.34 2.68
N MET A 318 -16.85 24.09 2.58
CA MET A 318 -16.03 24.46 3.74
C MET A 318 -16.73 25.41 4.73
N ALA A 319 -17.89 25.99 4.39
CA ALA A 319 -18.69 26.75 5.35
C ALA A 319 -19.50 25.85 6.30
N ARG A 320 -19.71 24.57 5.93
CA ARG A 320 -20.52 23.61 6.69
C ARG A 320 -19.70 22.43 7.17
N THR A 321 -18.95 21.82 6.27
CA THR A 321 -18.30 20.53 6.50
C THR A 321 -17.12 20.69 7.43
N LYS A 322 -17.12 19.90 8.51
CA LYS A 322 -15.91 19.67 9.32
C LYS A 322 -15.04 18.65 8.61
N LEU A 323 -13.74 18.88 8.56
CA LEU A 323 -12.79 18.03 7.87
C LEU A 323 -11.74 17.50 8.84
N ILE A 324 -11.49 16.19 8.81
CA ILE A 324 -10.37 15.54 9.47
C ILE A 324 -9.51 14.89 8.40
N LEU A 325 -8.25 15.30 8.28
CA LEU A 325 -7.28 14.71 7.37
C LEU A 325 -6.37 13.76 8.16
N VAL A 326 -6.35 12.49 7.77
CA VAL A 326 -5.42 11.50 8.31
C VAL A 326 -4.15 11.55 7.47
N ALA A 327 -3.09 12.11 8.06
CA ALA A 327 -1.83 12.39 7.37
C ALA A 327 -0.71 11.45 7.78
N GLN A 328 0.32 11.37 6.94
CA GLN A 328 1.55 10.67 7.27
C GLN A 328 2.14 11.19 8.58
N ALA A 329 2.72 10.29 9.37
CA ALA A 329 3.36 10.66 10.62
C ALA A 329 4.56 11.57 10.34
N VAL A 330 4.47 12.83 10.77
CA VAL A 330 5.56 13.81 10.78
C VAL A 330 6.08 13.99 12.22
N ARG A 331 7.22 14.66 12.42
CA ARG A 331 7.80 14.82 13.77
C ARG A 331 6.89 15.68 14.65
N GLY A 332 6.96 15.50 15.97
CA GLY A 332 5.99 16.07 16.91
C GLY A 332 5.88 17.60 16.86
N ASP A 333 7.00 18.30 16.66
CA ASP A 333 7.10 19.73 16.41
C ASP A 333 6.40 20.14 15.11
N GLU A 334 6.68 19.47 14.00
CA GLU A 334 6.03 19.70 12.70
C GLU A 334 4.50 19.45 12.78
N GLN A 335 4.07 18.42 13.52
CA GLN A 335 2.65 18.17 13.72
C GLN A 335 1.95 19.34 14.45
N GLU A 336 2.63 19.99 15.40
CA GLU A 336 2.06 21.13 16.12
C GLU A 336 1.93 22.36 15.21
N GLU A 337 2.92 22.60 14.35
CA GLU A 337 2.88 23.67 13.35
C GLU A 337 1.76 23.46 12.33
N VAL A 338 1.63 22.25 11.80
CA VAL A 338 0.52 21.88 10.91
C VAL A 338 -0.83 22.13 11.58
N ARG A 339 -0.99 21.71 12.84
CA ARG A 339 -2.23 21.95 13.61
C ARG A 339 -2.50 23.43 13.84
N LYS A 340 -1.47 24.24 14.09
CA LYS A 340 -1.62 25.70 14.30
C LYS A 340 -1.99 26.45 13.02
N SER A 341 -1.53 25.97 11.87
CA SER A 341 -1.84 26.57 10.57
C SER A 341 -3.24 26.21 10.06
N ALA A 342 -3.88 25.17 10.62
CA ALA A 342 -5.16 24.65 10.15
C ALA A 342 -6.33 25.62 10.39
N PRO A 343 -7.23 25.80 9.40
CA PRO A 343 -8.50 26.48 9.61
C PRO A 343 -9.31 25.81 10.72
N ASN A 344 -10.17 26.57 11.40
CA ASN A 344 -10.95 26.08 12.56
C ASN A 344 -11.81 24.84 12.29
N ASN A 345 -12.23 24.63 11.04
CA ASN A 345 -13.04 23.48 10.63
C ASN A 345 -12.22 22.31 10.07
N VAL A 346 -10.89 22.40 10.06
CA VAL A 346 -9.96 21.35 9.62
C VAL A 346 -9.14 20.85 10.80
N ARG A 347 -9.02 19.53 10.94
CA ARG A 347 -8.15 18.89 11.93
C ARG A 347 -7.27 17.84 11.26
N PHE A 348 -6.09 17.60 11.83
CA PHE A 348 -5.24 16.51 11.41
C PHE A 348 -5.21 15.38 12.44
N CYS A 349 -5.21 14.17 11.92
CA CYS A 349 -4.92 12.95 12.64
C CYS A 349 -3.58 12.40 12.12
N PHE A 350 -2.64 12.15 13.03
CA PHE A 350 -1.33 11.61 12.70
C PHE A 350 -1.21 10.24 13.34
N PRO A 351 -1.25 9.16 12.54
CA PRO A 351 -1.11 7.81 13.06
C PRO A 351 0.24 7.63 13.76
N SER A 352 0.22 6.82 14.80
CA SER A 352 1.38 6.59 15.66
C SER A 352 2.52 5.93 14.89
N ASN A 353 3.70 6.56 14.86
CA ASN A 353 4.96 5.97 14.37
C ASN A 353 5.92 5.72 15.53
N LYS A 354 5.47 4.94 16.54
CA LYS A 354 6.22 4.70 17.79
C LYS A 354 7.62 4.14 17.57
N ASP A 355 7.76 3.32 16.54
CA ASP A 355 9.00 2.58 16.28
C ASP A 355 9.93 3.33 15.32
N GLY A 356 9.50 4.49 14.78
CA GLY A 356 10.22 5.24 13.75
C GLY A 356 10.32 4.54 12.40
N THR A 357 9.79 3.32 12.28
CA THR A 357 9.92 2.42 11.13
C THR A 357 8.73 2.45 10.17
N VAL A 358 7.63 3.12 10.55
CA VAL A 358 6.48 3.31 9.67
C VAL A 358 6.88 4.24 8.54
N SER A 359 6.84 3.72 7.32
CA SER A 359 7.26 4.44 6.14
C SER A 359 6.11 5.23 5.53
N THR A 360 4.91 4.66 5.40
CA THR A 360 3.87 5.25 4.54
C THR A 360 2.44 5.14 5.08
N MET A 361 1.70 6.25 5.08
CA MET A 361 0.24 6.25 5.22
C MET A 361 -0.42 6.06 3.85
N HIS A 362 -0.63 4.81 3.42
CA HIS A 362 -1.15 4.52 2.09
C HIS A 362 -2.67 4.20 2.06
N SER A 363 -3.27 4.08 3.25
CA SER A 363 -4.70 3.83 3.43
C SER A 363 -5.53 4.95 2.82
N LYS A 364 -6.55 4.53 2.08
CA LYS A 364 -7.51 5.41 1.42
C LYS A 364 -8.88 5.08 1.99
N LEU A 365 -9.36 5.93 2.89
CA LEU A 365 -10.59 5.74 3.63
C LEU A 365 -11.30 7.09 3.72
N GLN A 366 -12.60 7.08 3.46
CA GLN A 366 -13.45 8.24 3.68
C GLN A 366 -14.63 7.84 4.57
N LEU A 367 -14.76 8.52 5.71
CA LEU A 367 -15.96 8.45 6.56
C LEU A 367 -16.72 9.76 6.37
N LEU A 368 -17.87 9.66 5.71
CA LEU A 368 -18.67 10.79 5.29
C LEU A 368 -19.98 10.78 6.07
N ALA A 369 -20.07 11.61 7.10
CA ALA A 369 -21.22 11.66 7.98
C ALA A 369 -22.26 12.65 7.45
N HIS A 370 -23.43 12.12 7.12
CA HIS A 370 -24.63 12.87 6.76
C HIS A 370 -25.64 12.82 7.93
N PRO A 371 -26.67 13.69 7.92
CA PRO A 371 -27.73 13.63 8.92
C PRO A 371 -28.42 12.26 8.99
N SER A 372 -28.67 11.64 7.84
CA SER A 372 -29.42 10.38 7.72
C SER A 372 -28.57 9.11 7.80
N HIS A 373 -27.28 9.17 7.47
CA HIS A 373 -26.44 8.00 7.32
C HIS A 373 -24.94 8.33 7.46
N LEU A 374 -24.13 7.29 7.64
CA LEU A 374 -22.69 7.33 7.48
C LEU A 374 -22.35 6.62 6.18
N ARG A 375 -21.71 7.32 5.24
CA ARG A 375 -21.14 6.70 4.07
C ARG A 375 -19.69 6.31 4.36
N VAL A 376 -19.38 5.03 4.23
CA VAL A 376 -18.03 4.49 4.33
C VAL A 376 -17.53 4.23 2.92
N VAL A 377 -16.38 4.80 2.58
CA VAL A 377 -15.78 4.73 1.24
C VAL A 377 -14.36 4.22 1.35
N VAL A 378 -14.02 3.22 0.53
CA VAL A 378 -12.65 2.71 0.41
C VAL A 378 -12.25 2.75 -1.07
N PRO A 379 -11.58 3.84 -1.53
CA PRO A 379 -11.07 3.95 -2.88
C PRO A 379 -9.64 3.42 -3.03
N SER A 380 -9.24 3.08 -4.25
CA SER A 380 -7.82 2.92 -4.62
C SER A 380 -7.16 4.25 -5.02
N ALA A 381 -7.96 5.28 -5.33
CA ALA A 381 -7.56 6.61 -5.75
C ALA A 381 -6.99 7.46 -4.61
N ASN A 382 -5.90 8.18 -4.87
CA ASN A 382 -5.50 9.34 -4.08
C ASN A 382 -6.51 10.49 -4.27
N LEU A 383 -6.45 11.52 -3.42
CA LEU A 383 -7.33 12.69 -3.51
C LEU A 383 -6.71 13.76 -4.42
N VAL A 384 -6.49 13.39 -5.68
CA VAL A 384 -5.88 14.23 -6.72
C VAL A 384 -6.70 14.12 -8.02
N PRO A 385 -6.73 15.17 -8.87
CA PRO A 385 -7.61 15.22 -10.04
C PRO A 385 -7.46 14.03 -10.99
N TYR A 386 -6.23 13.59 -11.25
CA TYR A 386 -5.96 12.53 -12.22
C TYR A 386 -6.47 11.16 -11.76
N ASP A 387 -6.40 10.84 -10.46
CA ASP A 387 -6.87 9.56 -9.93
C ASP A 387 -8.40 9.44 -9.94
N TRP A 388 -9.09 10.58 -9.90
CA TRP A 388 -10.55 10.69 -10.07
C TRP A 388 -10.95 10.98 -11.52
N GLY A 389 -10.01 10.78 -12.45
CA GLY A 389 -10.17 10.78 -13.89
C GLY A 389 -10.45 12.13 -14.53
N GLU A 390 -10.27 13.25 -13.83
CA GLU A 390 -10.45 14.60 -14.40
C GLU A 390 -9.48 14.91 -15.54
N THR A 391 -8.32 14.26 -15.55
CA THR A 391 -7.34 14.37 -16.64
C THR A 391 -7.54 13.35 -17.76
N GLY A 392 -8.39 12.33 -17.55
CA GLY A 392 -8.67 11.27 -18.54
C GLY A 392 -7.49 10.33 -18.81
N ILE A 393 -6.52 10.19 -17.90
CA ILE A 393 -5.34 9.32 -18.08
C ILE A 393 -5.33 8.08 -17.17
N MET A 394 -6.04 8.16 -16.04
CA MET A 394 -5.99 7.15 -14.99
C MET A 394 -7.40 6.80 -14.52
N GLU A 395 -7.58 5.54 -14.15
CA GLU A 395 -8.78 5.10 -13.46
C GLU A 395 -8.48 4.26 -12.22
N ASN A 396 -9.45 4.28 -11.32
CA ASN A 396 -9.41 3.69 -10.00
C ASN A 396 -10.73 2.98 -9.68
N THR A 397 -10.75 2.27 -8.56
CA THR A 397 -11.94 1.57 -8.05
C THR A 397 -12.33 2.13 -6.69
N VAL A 398 -13.63 2.16 -6.40
CA VAL A 398 -14.21 2.71 -5.18
C VAL A 398 -15.26 1.76 -4.63
N PHE A 399 -15.06 1.26 -3.40
CA PHE A 399 -16.13 0.66 -2.62
C PHE A 399 -16.87 1.74 -1.82
N LEU A 400 -18.20 1.69 -1.79
CA LEU A 400 -19.05 2.58 -0.98
C LEU A 400 -20.15 1.78 -0.29
N ILE A 401 -20.46 2.11 0.96
CA ILE A 401 -21.68 1.65 1.64
C ILE A 401 -22.28 2.75 2.50
N ASP A 402 -23.60 2.92 2.42
CA ASP A 402 -24.37 3.91 3.18
C ASP A 402 -25.05 3.23 4.37
N LEU A 403 -24.51 3.47 5.58
CA LEU A 403 -24.98 2.89 6.84
C LEU A 403 -26.04 3.81 7.46
N PRO A 404 -27.33 3.41 7.52
CA PRO A 404 -28.38 4.26 8.05
C PRO A 404 -28.13 4.65 9.51
N ARG A 405 -28.45 5.89 9.88
CA ARG A 405 -28.47 6.29 11.29
C ARG A 405 -29.58 5.55 12.02
N LEU A 406 -29.28 5.05 13.21
CA LEU A 406 -30.27 4.40 14.06
C LEU A 406 -31.30 5.43 14.54
N ALA A 407 -32.57 5.02 14.55
CA ALA A 407 -33.67 5.84 15.04
C ALA A 407 -33.51 6.20 16.52
N ASP A 408 -34.20 7.26 16.95
CA ASP A 408 -34.31 7.69 18.36
C ASP A 408 -32.96 7.91 19.08
N ASN A 409 -31.93 8.26 18.32
CA ASN A 409 -30.55 8.41 18.81
C ASN A 409 -30.02 7.16 19.53
N ARG A 410 -30.52 5.98 19.17
CA ARG A 410 -30.06 4.70 19.71
C ARG A 410 -28.57 4.51 19.43
N ILE A 411 -27.88 3.98 20.44
CA ILE A 411 -26.46 3.62 20.38
C ILE A 411 -26.38 2.12 20.67
N VAL A 412 -25.74 1.35 19.79
CA VAL A 412 -25.54 -0.09 20.00
C VAL A 412 -24.28 -0.36 20.81
N ALA A 413 -24.20 -1.54 21.43
CA ALA A 413 -22.99 -1.99 22.10
C ALA A 413 -21.90 -2.34 21.06
N VAL A 414 -20.62 -2.28 21.45
CA VAL A 414 -19.49 -2.58 20.55
C VAL A 414 -19.57 -4.02 20.04
N GLU A 415 -20.04 -4.93 20.89
CA GLU A 415 -20.22 -6.35 20.62
C GLU A 415 -21.33 -6.63 19.60
N SER A 416 -22.20 -5.64 19.34
CA SER A 416 -23.25 -5.72 18.32
C SER A 416 -22.77 -5.32 16.92
N LEU A 417 -21.54 -4.82 16.79
CA LEU A 417 -20.96 -4.55 15.47
C LEU A 417 -20.73 -5.85 14.72
N THR A 418 -20.96 -5.80 13.41
CA THR A 418 -20.51 -6.86 12.50
C THR A 418 -18.99 -6.99 12.52
N PRO A 419 -18.42 -8.10 12.00
CA PRO A 419 -16.98 -8.23 11.82
C PRO A 419 -16.35 -7.02 11.11
N PHE A 420 -16.97 -6.56 10.02
CA PHE A 420 -16.60 -5.34 9.33
C PHE A 420 -16.55 -4.11 10.25
N GLY A 421 -17.63 -3.85 11.01
CA GLY A 421 -17.72 -2.69 11.89
C GLY A 421 -16.71 -2.73 13.05
N ARG A 422 -16.48 -3.93 13.61
CA ARG A 422 -15.51 -4.18 14.66
C ARG A 422 -14.09 -3.86 14.18
N GLU A 423 -13.70 -4.40 13.03
CA GLU A 423 -12.38 -4.20 12.45
C GLU A 423 -12.16 -2.77 11.95
N LEU A 424 -13.16 -2.13 11.34
CA LEU A 424 -13.11 -0.71 11.01
C LEU A 424 -12.87 0.13 12.27
N ARG A 425 -13.63 -0.11 13.34
CA ARG A 425 -13.45 0.63 14.61
C ARG A 425 -12.05 0.42 15.19
N ARG A 426 -11.50 -0.79 15.15
CA ARG A 426 -10.14 -1.10 15.61
C ARG A 426 -9.09 -0.32 14.81
N PHE A 427 -9.22 -0.30 13.49
CA PHE A 427 -8.34 0.47 12.61
C PHE A 427 -8.39 1.98 12.91
N LEU A 428 -9.58 2.56 13.09
CA LEU A 428 -9.73 3.97 13.42
C LEU A 428 -9.11 4.35 14.78
N HIS A 429 -9.20 3.47 15.79
CA HIS A 429 -8.49 3.64 17.06
C HIS A 429 -6.97 3.61 16.87
N ALA A 430 -6.47 2.69 16.06
CA ALA A 430 -5.04 2.60 15.76
C ALA A 430 -4.52 3.87 15.05
N LEU A 431 -5.31 4.45 14.14
CA LEU A 431 -4.99 5.73 13.50
C LEU A 431 -4.85 6.89 14.50
N GLY A 432 -5.36 6.75 15.72
CA GLY A 432 -5.35 7.81 16.74
C GLY A 432 -6.51 8.79 16.60
N LEU A 433 -7.60 8.40 15.95
CA LEU A 433 -8.81 9.23 15.89
C LEU A 433 -9.46 9.35 17.27
N ASP A 434 -10.03 10.53 17.53
CA ASP A 434 -10.72 10.84 18.78
C ASP A 434 -11.83 9.82 19.07
N ALA A 435 -11.94 9.38 20.33
CA ALA A 435 -12.96 8.43 20.77
C ALA A 435 -14.39 8.87 20.39
N LYS A 436 -14.67 10.18 20.37
CA LYS A 436 -15.97 10.70 19.92
C LYS A 436 -16.29 10.35 18.47
N ILE A 437 -15.28 10.25 17.60
CA ILE A 437 -15.43 9.86 16.21
C ILE A 437 -15.60 8.34 16.11
N THR A 438 -14.71 7.57 16.74
CA THR A 438 -14.76 6.10 16.67
C THR A 438 -16.01 5.51 17.34
N ASP A 439 -16.45 6.08 18.46
CA ASP A 439 -17.68 5.67 19.15
C ASP A 439 -18.94 6.18 18.44
N SER A 440 -18.84 7.19 17.58
CA SER A 440 -19.99 7.64 16.78
C SER A 440 -20.46 6.58 15.78
N LEU A 441 -19.60 5.62 15.41
CA LEU A 441 -19.98 4.48 14.58
C LEU A 441 -21.15 3.69 15.18
N LEU A 442 -21.23 3.61 16.52
CA LEU A 442 -22.29 2.89 17.25
C LEU A 442 -23.68 3.52 17.08
N LYS A 443 -23.79 4.67 16.40
CA LYS A 443 -25.05 5.34 16.06
C LYS A 443 -25.62 4.92 14.70
N PHE A 444 -24.94 4.03 13.98
CA PHE A 444 -25.32 3.61 12.63
C PHE A 444 -25.57 2.10 12.58
N ASP A 445 -26.42 1.69 11.66
CA ASP A 445 -26.78 0.29 11.42
C ASP A 445 -25.74 -0.36 10.50
N PHE A 446 -24.93 -1.25 11.08
CA PHE A 446 -23.92 -2.03 10.37
C PHE A 446 -24.45 -3.36 9.81
N SER A 447 -25.72 -3.71 9.98
CA SER A 447 -26.26 -5.04 9.61
C SER A 447 -25.99 -5.44 8.16
N GLN A 448 -25.97 -4.48 7.23
CA GLN A 448 -25.67 -4.71 5.80
C GLN A 448 -24.19 -4.95 5.48
N THR A 449 -23.33 -5.00 6.50
CA THR A 449 -21.91 -5.36 6.38
C THR A 449 -21.60 -6.74 6.95
N ALA A 450 -22.63 -7.51 7.35
CA ALA A 450 -22.43 -8.81 8.01
C ALA A 450 -21.71 -9.84 7.14
N ASP A 451 -21.77 -9.69 5.82
CA ASP A 451 -21.13 -10.52 4.80
C ASP A 451 -19.92 -9.84 4.15
N LEU A 452 -19.38 -8.79 4.77
CA LEU A 452 -18.16 -8.11 4.37
C LEU A 452 -17.10 -8.26 5.44
N ALA A 453 -15.83 -8.14 5.03
CA ALA A 453 -14.74 -7.93 5.96
C ALA A 453 -13.98 -6.65 5.62
N PHE A 454 -13.65 -5.88 6.65
CA PHE A 454 -12.73 -4.76 6.55
C PHE A 454 -11.32 -5.28 6.87
N VAL A 455 -10.42 -5.22 5.89
CA VAL A 455 -9.05 -5.75 6.00
C VAL A 455 -8.06 -4.60 5.93
N TYR A 456 -7.03 -4.61 6.76
CA TYR A 456 -6.13 -3.48 6.91
C TYR A 456 -4.72 -3.89 7.34
N SER A 457 -3.79 -2.97 7.11
CA SER A 457 -2.44 -3.01 7.66
C SER A 457 -2.21 -1.79 8.53
N ILE A 458 -1.58 -1.99 9.67
CA ILE A 458 -1.14 -0.93 10.57
C ILE A 458 0.38 -0.88 10.48
N GLY A 459 0.97 0.28 10.25
CA GLY A 459 2.43 0.39 10.22
C GLY A 459 3.06 0.06 11.58
N GLY A 460 4.20 -0.64 11.57
CA GLY A 460 5.00 -0.96 12.74
C GLY A 460 5.03 -2.46 13.07
N ASN A 461 5.49 -2.78 14.27
CA ASN A 461 5.56 -4.15 14.78
C ASN A 461 4.28 -4.52 15.54
N HIS A 462 3.78 -5.73 15.28
CA HIS A 462 2.58 -6.30 15.92
C HIS A 462 2.90 -7.66 16.52
N THR A 463 2.63 -7.81 17.81
CA THR A 463 2.91 -9.02 18.59
C THR A 463 1.64 -9.62 19.17
N GLU A 464 1.79 -10.65 20.00
CA GLU A 464 0.69 -11.27 20.75
C GLU A 464 -0.44 -11.80 19.85
N SER A 465 -1.62 -11.16 19.87
CA SER A 465 -2.76 -11.52 19.05
C SER A 465 -3.07 -10.50 17.95
N ASP A 466 -2.45 -9.32 17.99
CA ASP A 466 -2.69 -8.24 17.00
C ASP A 466 -2.26 -8.66 15.59
N TRP A 467 -1.16 -9.41 15.48
CA TRP A 467 -0.66 -9.86 14.18
C TRP A 467 -1.68 -10.71 13.41
N LYS A 468 -2.63 -11.37 14.09
CA LYS A 468 -3.65 -12.22 13.44
C LYS A 468 -4.69 -11.43 12.66
N THR A 469 -4.86 -10.14 12.97
CA THR A 469 -5.90 -9.28 12.38
C THR A 469 -5.34 -8.24 11.41
N ILE A 470 -4.02 -8.20 11.23
CA ILE A 470 -3.32 -7.16 10.47
C ILE A 470 -2.61 -7.81 9.28
N GLY A 471 -2.55 -7.14 8.13
CA GLY A 471 -1.80 -7.60 6.97
C GLY A 471 -2.36 -8.88 6.35
N TYR A 472 -1.49 -9.70 5.74
CA TYR A 472 -1.92 -10.97 5.14
C TYR A 472 -2.48 -11.99 6.15
N PRO A 473 -2.01 -12.08 7.42
CA PRO A 473 -2.71 -12.88 8.43
C PRO A 473 -4.14 -12.40 8.69
N GLY A 474 -4.34 -11.08 8.71
CA GLY A 474 -5.66 -10.45 8.84
C GLY A 474 -6.58 -10.80 7.67
N LEU A 475 -6.04 -10.83 6.45
CA LEU A 475 -6.77 -11.32 5.28
C LEU A 475 -7.20 -12.78 5.48
N GLY A 476 -6.29 -13.67 5.87
CA GLY A 476 -6.60 -15.08 6.13
C GLY A 476 -7.70 -15.27 7.18
N SER A 477 -7.57 -14.57 8.31
CA SER A 477 -8.60 -14.58 9.37
C SER A 477 -9.96 -14.09 8.86
N ALA A 478 -9.98 -13.05 8.02
CA ALA A 478 -11.21 -12.54 7.42
C ALA A 478 -11.86 -13.55 6.45
N ILE A 479 -11.07 -14.23 5.62
CA ILE A 479 -11.56 -15.30 4.73
C ILE A 479 -12.14 -16.45 5.54
N GLN A 480 -11.51 -16.81 6.66
CA GLN A 480 -12.01 -17.83 7.58
C GLN A 480 -13.32 -17.40 8.27
N GLU A 481 -13.41 -16.16 8.79
CA GLU A 481 -14.61 -15.64 9.47
C GLU A 481 -15.81 -15.50 8.53
N LEU A 482 -15.57 -15.19 7.24
CA LEU A 482 -16.60 -15.16 6.20
C LEU A 482 -17.03 -16.55 5.70
N GLY A 483 -16.39 -17.63 6.17
CA GLY A 483 -16.69 -19.00 5.71
C GLY A 483 -16.23 -19.27 4.27
N LEU A 484 -15.22 -18.53 3.79
CA LEU A 484 -14.67 -18.59 2.44
C LEU A 484 -13.36 -19.41 2.36
N ALA A 485 -12.93 -20.00 3.47
CA ALA A 485 -11.72 -20.82 3.52
C ALA A 485 -11.81 -21.98 2.52
N ASN A 486 -10.71 -22.21 1.80
CA ASN A 486 -10.66 -23.20 0.72
C ASN A 486 -9.37 -24.02 0.78
N SER A 487 -9.48 -25.34 0.86
CA SER A 487 -8.34 -26.24 0.82
C SER A 487 -7.91 -26.66 -0.59
N GLY A 488 -8.80 -26.50 -1.59
CA GLY A 488 -8.53 -26.88 -2.98
C GLY A 488 -7.80 -25.78 -3.78
N PRO A 489 -7.45 -26.04 -5.04
CA PRO A 489 -6.82 -25.05 -5.91
C PRO A 489 -7.63 -23.75 -6.07
N LEU A 490 -6.92 -22.60 -6.10
CA LEU A 490 -7.49 -21.28 -6.34
C LEU A 490 -6.96 -20.68 -7.64
N ASN A 491 -7.85 -20.03 -8.37
CA ASN A 491 -7.48 -19.01 -9.34
C ASN A 491 -7.44 -17.66 -8.64
N VAL A 492 -6.37 -16.89 -8.88
CA VAL A 492 -6.12 -15.60 -8.25
C VAL A 492 -5.66 -14.60 -9.30
N ALA A 493 -6.37 -13.47 -9.43
CA ALA A 493 -5.94 -12.34 -10.24
C ALA A 493 -5.67 -11.13 -9.33
N PHE A 494 -4.41 -10.73 -9.22
CA PHE A 494 -3.98 -9.60 -8.41
C PHE A 494 -3.61 -8.42 -9.31
N VAL A 495 -4.48 -7.40 -9.35
CA VAL A 495 -4.20 -6.10 -9.97
C VAL A 495 -3.44 -5.22 -8.98
N SER A 496 -2.28 -4.71 -9.38
CA SER A 496 -1.46 -3.84 -8.54
C SER A 496 -0.83 -2.73 -9.36
N ALA A 497 -0.78 -1.52 -8.80
CA ALA A 497 -0.10 -0.39 -9.45
C ALA A 497 1.38 -0.30 -9.06
N SER A 498 1.79 -0.97 -7.98
CA SER A 498 3.18 -1.10 -7.59
C SER A 498 3.51 -2.52 -7.14
N ILE A 499 4.73 -2.96 -7.39
CA ILE A 499 5.20 -4.30 -7.08
C ILE A 499 6.46 -4.21 -6.22
N GLY A 500 6.47 -4.94 -5.10
CA GLY A 500 7.63 -5.06 -4.23
C GLY A 500 8.67 -6.06 -4.76
N ALA A 501 9.73 -6.27 -3.98
CA ALA A 501 10.68 -7.35 -4.23
C ALA A 501 10.05 -8.71 -3.90
N LEU A 502 9.34 -9.30 -4.88
CA LEU A 502 8.61 -10.55 -4.70
C LEU A 502 9.56 -11.74 -4.57
N MET A 503 9.19 -12.68 -3.70
CA MET A 503 9.88 -13.95 -3.44
C MET A 503 8.82 -15.03 -3.21
N ASP A 504 9.13 -16.28 -3.55
CA ASP A 504 8.23 -17.43 -3.41
C ASP A 504 7.60 -17.55 -2.03
N ASP A 505 8.39 -17.37 -0.97
CA ASP A 505 7.90 -17.47 0.42
C ASP A 505 6.79 -16.43 0.71
N PHE A 506 6.93 -15.19 0.22
CA PHE A 506 5.89 -14.16 0.35
C PHE A 506 4.68 -14.45 -0.52
N MET A 507 4.89 -14.89 -1.75
CA MET A 507 3.79 -15.24 -2.66
C MET A 507 2.98 -16.41 -2.10
N LEU A 508 3.63 -17.41 -1.50
CA LEU A 508 2.98 -18.52 -0.82
C LEU A 508 2.17 -18.03 0.39
N ALA A 509 2.69 -17.09 1.17
CA ALA A 509 1.95 -16.48 2.28
C ALA A 509 0.66 -15.79 1.79
N ILE A 510 0.71 -15.07 0.67
CA ILE A 510 -0.47 -14.43 0.07
C ILE A 510 -1.47 -15.47 -0.45
N LEU A 511 -1.02 -16.50 -1.18
CA LEU A 511 -1.89 -17.57 -1.68
C LEU A 511 -2.57 -18.31 -0.51
N LEU A 512 -1.82 -18.61 0.55
CA LEU A 512 -2.35 -19.24 1.76
C LEU A 512 -3.33 -18.34 2.51
N ALA A 513 -3.07 -17.03 2.61
CA ALA A 513 -4.03 -16.07 3.14
C ALA A 513 -5.33 -16.05 2.31
N CYS A 514 -5.23 -16.16 0.97
CA CYS A 514 -6.41 -16.28 0.11
C CYS A 514 -7.23 -17.56 0.39
N LYS A 515 -6.59 -18.61 0.91
CA LYS A 515 -7.21 -19.87 1.34
C LYS A 515 -7.73 -19.84 2.78
N GLY A 516 -7.46 -18.77 3.54
CA GLY A 516 -7.87 -18.61 4.93
C GLY A 516 -6.80 -18.92 5.99
N ASP A 517 -5.54 -19.13 5.59
CA ASP A 517 -4.43 -19.37 6.53
C ASP A 517 -3.99 -18.08 7.24
N ASP A 518 -3.67 -18.17 8.53
CA ASP A 518 -3.22 -17.03 9.34
C ASP A 518 -1.72 -16.69 9.15
N GLY A 519 -1.01 -17.41 8.28
CA GLY A 519 0.40 -17.20 7.98
C GLY A 519 1.37 -18.05 8.79
N LEU A 520 0.90 -18.80 9.79
CA LEU A 520 1.78 -19.67 10.58
C LEU A 520 2.33 -20.84 9.78
N LYS A 521 1.62 -21.29 8.74
CA LYS A 521 2.04 -22.40 7.91
C LYS A 521 3.31 -22.05 7.11
N GLU A 522 3.28 -20.94 6.38
CA GLU A 522 4.47 -20.41 5.68
C GLU A 522 5.61 -20.13 6.66
N LEU A 523 5.31 -19.48 7.79
CA LEU A 523 6.31 -19.13 8.78
C LEU A 523 7.02 -20.39 9.31
N THR A 524 6.26 -21.45 9.57
CA THR A 524 6.78 -22.72 10.07
C THR A 524 7.69 -23.38 9.04
N TRP A 525 7.28 -23.43 7.77
CA TRP A 525 8.12 -23.97 6.72
C TRP A 525 9.42 -23.19 6.58
N ARG A 526 9.32 -21.87 6.44
CA ARG A 526 10.49 -21.01 6.23
C ARG A 526 11.49 -21.05 7.38
N THR A 527 11.00 -21.17 8.62
CA THR A 527 11.85 -21.18 9.82
C THR A 527 12.25 -22.59 10.28
N SER A 528 11.91 -23.64 9.53
CA SER A 528 12.22 -25.03 9.88
C SER A 528 13.72 -25.37 9.84
N ALA A 529 14.49 -24.68 9.00
CA ALA A 529 15.93 -24.84 8.86
C ALA A 529 16.58 -23.52 8.42
N PRO A 530 17.90 -23.32 8.62
CA PRO A 530 18.62 -22.18 8.06
C PRO A 530 18.46 -22.10 6.53
N PRO A 531 18.39 -20.89 5.93
CA PRO A 531 18.13 -20.71 4.49
C PRO A 531 19.05 -21.55 3.58
N ALA A 532 20.34 -21.65 3.92
CA ALA A 532 21.32 -22.42 3.14
C ALA A 532 21.01 -23.93 3.02
N ASN A 533 20.25 -24.48 3.98
CA ASN A 533 19.97 -25.92 4.07
C ASN A 533 18.47 -26.24 3.88
N ARG A 534 17.62 -25.23 3.70
CA ARG A 534 16.17 -25.41 3.62
C ARG A 534 15.80 -26.06 2.29
N LYS A 535 15.09 -27.20 2.37
CA LYS A 535 14.44 -27.85 1.23
C LYS A 535 12.94 -27.64 1.33
N ARG A 536 12.30 -27.26 0.22
CA ARG A 536 10.84 -27.16 0.15
C ARG A 536 10.21 -28.52 0.39
N THR A 537 9.19 -28.54 1.24
CA THR A 537 8.32 -29.70 1.48
C THR A 537 7.53 -30.07 0.21
N PRO A 538 7.00 -31.29 0.11
CA PRO A 538 6.12 -31.66 -1.00
C PRO A 538 4.92 -30.72 -1.15
N GLU A 539 4.34 -30.30 -0.04
CA GLU A 539 3.18 -29.40 -0.03
C GLU A 539 3.52 -28.00 -0.56
N GLU A 540 4.67 -27.43 -0.17
CA GLU A 540 5.16 -26.16 -0.74
C GLU A 540 5.35 -26.25 -2.25
N LYS A 541 5.89 -27.37 -2.75
CA LYS A 541 6.07 -27.58 -4.19
C LYS A 541 4.73 -27.67 -4.91
N THR A 542 3.74 -28.35 -4.33
CA THR A 542 2.39 -28.41 -4.88
C THR A 542 1.73 -27.04 -4.94
N LEU A 543 1.88 -26.21 -3.89
CA LEU A 543 1.34 -24.85 -3.88
C LEU A 543 2.02 -23.92 -4.89
N LEU A 544 3.32 -24.11 -5.16
CA LEU A 544 4.02 -23.38 -6.20
C LEU A 544 3.52 -23.77 -7.61
N MET A 545 3.30 -25.06 -7.86
CA MET A 545 2.68 -25.51 -9.11
C MET A 545 1.27 -24.94 -9.27
N GLU A 546 0.46 -24.95 -8.20
CA GLU A 546 -0.85 -24.31 -8.18
C GLU A 546 -0.76 -22.81 -8.49
N MET A 547 0.25 -22.13 -7.96
CA MET A 547 0.47 -20.71 -8.20
C MET A 547 0.85 -20.42 -9.65
N GLU A 548 1.77 -21.20 -10.23
CA GLU A 548 2.12 -21.11 -11.65
C GLU A 548 0.87 -21.31 -12.54
N GLU A 549 0.02 -22.26 -12.19
CA GLU A 549 -1.20 -22.58 -12.94
C GLU A 549 -2.32 -21.56 -12.76
N GLY A 550 -2.51 -20.97 -11.58
CA GLY A 550 -3.72 -20.22 -11.23
C GLY A 550 -3.52 -18.77 -10.76
N PHE A 551 -2.29 -18.31 -10.51
CA PHE A 551 -2.02 -16.96 -10.02
C PHE A 551 -1.57 -16.05 -11.16
N ARG A 552 -2.24 -14.90 -11.31
CA ARG A 552 -1.95 -13.88 -12.33
C ARG A 552 -1.71 -12.53 -11.67
N ILE A 553 -0.51 -11.99 -11.83
CA ILE A 553 -0.16 -10.63 -11.42
C ILE A 553 -0.45 -9.70 -12.61
N MET A 554 -1.50 -8.90 -12.49
CA MET A 554 -1.92 -7.97 -13.53
C MET A 554 -1.17 -6.65 -13.34
N PHE A 555 -0.14 -6.44 -14.18
CA PHE A 555 0.68 -5.23 -14.17
C PHE A 555 0.95 -4.78 -15.63
N PRO A 556 0.90 -3.48 -15.96
CA PRO A 556 1.01 -3.06 -17.36
C PRO A 556 2.41 -3.30 -17.94
N SER A 557 2.44 -3.72 -19.20
CA SER A 557 3.66 -3.77 -19.99
C SER A 557 4.17 -2.35 -20.31
N HIS A 558 5.44 -2.24 -20.68
CA HIS A 558 5.99 -0.99 -21.20
C HIS A 558 5.21 -0.49 -22.42
N GLU A 559 4.82 -1.40 -23.31
CA GLU A 559 4.03 -1.07 -24.51
C GLU A 559 2.64 -0.53 -24.16
N THR A 560 1.97 -1.11 -23.16
CA THR A 560 0.68 -0.61 -22.65
C THR A 560 0.79 0.81 -22.12
N VAL A 561 1.84 1.11 -21.35
CA VAL A 561 2.08 2.48 -20.85
C VAL A 561 2.44 3.44 -21.98
N GLN A 562 3.33 3.03 -22.89
CA GLN A 562 3.73 3.84 -24.05
C GLN A 562 2.55 4.19 -24.96
N LYS A 563 1.59 3.28 -25.13
CA LYS A 563 0.36 3.48 -25.92
C LYS A 563 -0.78 4.15 -25.17
N SER A 564 -0.62 4.41 -23.87
CA SER A 564 -1.65 5.08 -23.08
C SER A 564 -1.85 6.53 -23.50
N ILE A 565 -2.95 7.14 -23.06
CA ILE A 565 -3.19 8.57 -23.25
C ILE A 565 -2.06 9.34 -22.56
N ARG A 566 -1.36 10.20 -23.33
CA ARG A 566 -0.11 10.91 -22.93
C ARG A 566 1.14 10.02 -22.76
N GLY A 567 1.09 8.76 -23.18
CA GLY A 567 2.25 7.87 -23.24
C GLY A 567 2.93 7.64 -21.89
N THR A 568 4.26 7.57 -21.89
CA THR A 568 5.07 7.29 -20.69
C THR A 568 4.86 8.27 -19.54
N SER A 569 4.49 9.52 -19.84
CA SER A 569 4.20 10.55 -18.84
C SER A 569 3.04 10.19 -17.90
N SER A 570 2.16 9.27 -18.31
CA SER A 570 1.05 8.76 -17.48
C SER A 570 1.45 7.64 -16.51
N GLY A 571 2.65 7.08 -16.64
CA GLY A 571 3.14 5.94 -15.87
C GLY A 571 3.72 6.28 -14.48
N GLY A 572 3.76 7.55 -14.08
CA GLY A 572 4.49 8.00 -12.88
C GLY A 572 4.00 7.46 -11.54
N THR A 573 2.76 6.98 -11.49
CA THR A 573 2.17 6.33 -10.30
C THR A 573 2.23 4.80 -10.35
N ILE A 574 2.85 4.25 -11.40
CA ILE A 574 2.98 2.81 -11.63
C ILE A 574 4.44 2.41 -11.42
N CYS A 575 4.67 1.57 -10.42
CA CYS A 575 6.00 1.44 -9.83
C CYS A 575 6.45 -0.02 -9.72
N LEU A 576 7.39 -0.40 -10.58
CA LEU A 576 8.20 -1.61 -10.44
C LEU A 576 9.68 -1.22 -10.63
N ASP A 577 10.53 -1.63 -9.71
CA ASP A 577 11.98 -1.43 -9.83
C ASP A 577 12.57 -2.51 -10.75
N PRO A 578 13.32 -2.13 -11.79
CA PRO A 578 13.95 -3.10 -12.69
C PRO A 578 14.90 -4.05 -11.96
N LYS A 579 15.57 -3.62 -10.88
CA LYS A 579 16.46 -4.46 -10.07
C LYS A 579 15.69 -5.59 -9.39
N TYR A 580 14.44 -5.37 -9.00
CA TYR A 580 13.61 -6.43 -8.42
C TYR A 580 13.22 -7.43 -9.50
N TYR A 581 12.68 -6.92 -10.61
CA TYR A 581 12.22 -7.76 -11.72
C TYR A 581 13.35 -8.61 -12.31
N GLN A 582 14.59 -8.11 -12.35
CA GLN A 582 15.71 -8.82 -12.94
C GLN A 582 16.22 -10.01 -12.10
N ARG A 583 15.89 -10.09 -10.80
CA ARG A 583 16.33 -11.20 -9.93
C ARG A 583 15.88 -12.56 -10.49
N ASP A 584 16.72 -13.57 -10.34
CA ASP A 584 16.44 -14.92 -10.85
C ASP A 584 15.23 -15.58 -10.18
N GLN A 585 15.01 -15.28 -8.90
CA GLN A 585 13.90 -15.82 -8.09
C GLN A 585 12.62 -14.99 -8.18
N PHE A 586 12.61 -13.92 -9.00
CA PHE A 586 11.42 -13.11 -9.17
C PHE A 586 10.41 -13.87 -10.05
N PRO A 587 9.12 -13.98 -9.66
CA PRO A 587 8.14 -14.82 -10.33
C PRO A 587 7.60 -14.17 -11.61
N LYS A 588 8.45 -14.05 -12.63
CA LYS A 588 8.18 -13.35 -13.91
C LYS A 588 7.03 -14.03 -14.67
N GLU A 589 6.94 -15.34 -14.58
CA GLU A 589 5.96 -16.20 -15.22
C GLU A 589 4.52 -15.93 -14.76
N LEU A 590 4.32 -15.33 -13.58
CA LEU A 590 2.99 -14.98 -13.07
C LEU A 590 2.44 -13.69 -13.67
N PHE A 591 3.27 -12.88 -14.34
CA PHE A 591 2.85 -11.57 -14.83
C PHE A 591 2.01 -11.67 -16.09
N ARG A 592 0.98 -10.83 -16.16
CA ARG A 592 0.13 -10.61 -17.34
C ARG A 592 -0.04 -9.11 -17.57
N ASP A 593 -0.08 -8.73 -18.84
CA ASP A 593 -0.28 -7.36 -19.25
C ASP A 593 -1.66 -6.84 -18.83
N CYS A 594 -1.64 -5.75 -18.07
CA CYS A 594 -2.83 -5.14 -17.50
C CYS A 594 -3.29 -3.98 -18.38
N LYS A 595 -4.20 -4.29 -19.31
CA LYS A 595 -4.82 -3.31 -20.21
C LYS A 595 -6.19 -2.94 -19.69
N SER A 596 -6.46 -1.65 -19.51
CA SER A 596 -7.81 -1.20 -19.19
C SER A 596 -8.77 -1.51 -20.35
N LYS A 597 -9.98 -1.95 -20.03
CA LYS A 597 -11.09 -2.05 -20.98
C LYS A 597 -11.49 -0.69 -21.56
N ARG A 598 -11.17 0.39 -20.85
CA ARG A 598 -11.25 1.76 -21.36
C ARG A 598 -9.93 2.09 -22.04
N ALA A 599 -9.90 1.81 -23.35
CA ALA A 599 -8.71 1.93 -24.17
C ALA A 599 -7.95 3.25 -23.94
N GLY A 600 -6.65 3.12 -23.62
CA GLY A 600 -5.76 4.25 -23.36
C GLY A 600 -5.67 4.70 -21.90
N LEU A 601 -6.56 4.26 -21.00
CA LEU A 601 -6.41 4.51 -19.57
C LEU A 601 -5.45 3.53 -18.92
N LEU A 602 -4.74 4.03 -17.91
CA LEU A 602 -3.98 3.20 -16.98
C LEU A 602 -4.76 2.95 -15.69
N LEU A 603 -4.40 1.89 -14.97
CA LEU A 603 -5.04 1.51 -13.72
C LEU A 603 -4.14 1.84 -12.53
N HIS A 604 -4.66 2.62 -11.58
CA HIS A 604 -4.05 2.80 -10.25
C HIS A 604 -4.80 2.00 -9.17
N SER A 605 -5.61 1.02 -9.58
CA SER A 605 -6.37 0.13 -8.71
C SER A 605 -5.53 -0.96 -8.05
N LYS A 606 -5.95 -1.41 -6.87
CA LYS A 606 -5.42 -2.60 -6.19
C LYS A 606 -6.59 -3.52 -5.89
N LEU A 607 -6.66 -4.62 -6.66
CA LEU A 607 -7.77 -5.56 -6.66
C LEU A 607 -7.20 -6.97 -6.57
N LEU A 608 -7.90 -7.82 -5.85
CA LEU A 608 -7.55 -9.24 -5.77
C LEU A 608 -8.82 -10.03 -5.96
N PHE A 609 -8.94 -10.73 -7.09
CA PHE A 609 -10.06 -11.62 -7.40
C PHE A 609 -9.66 -13.05 -7.13
N THR A 610 -10.51 -13.82 -6.46
CA THR A 610 -10.26 -15.24 -6.19
C THR A 610 -11.49 -16.08 -6.52
N ALA A 611 -11.26 -17.27 -7.07
CA ALA A 611 -12.29 -18.29 -7.13
C ALA A 611 -11.69 -19.70 -7.07
N PRO A 612 -12.39 -20.66 -6.45
CA PRO A 612 -12.01 -22.07 -6.52
C PRO A 612 -12.02 -22.59 -7.96
N THR A 613 -10.98 -23.34 -8.34
CA THR A 613 -10.87 -23.92 -9.70
C THR A 613 -12.02 -24.88 -10.03
N GLN A 614 -12.62 -25.51 -9.02
CA GLN A 614 -13.74 -26.44 -9.15
C GLN A 614 -15.05 -25.87 -8.56
N ALA A 615 -15.29 -24.57 -8.70
CA ALA A 615 -16.47 -23.93 -8.12
C ALA A 615 -17.79 -24.57 -8.63
N VAL A 616 -18.55 -25.18 -7.72
CA VAL A 616 -19.90 -25.70 -8.00
C VAL A 616 -20.80 -24.52 -8.40
N GLY A 617 -21.31 -24.52 -9.63
CA GLY A 617 -22.10 -23.41 -10.18
C GLY A 617 -21.28 -22.16 -10.55
N GLY A 618 -19.96 -22.27 -10.66
CA GLY A 618 -19.07 -21.20 -11.17
C GLY A 618 -18.77 -20.04 -10.20
N ARG A 619 -19.60 -19.80 -9.18
CA ARG A 619 -19.45 -18.66 -8.24
C ARG A 619 -19.23 -19.05 -6.77
N GLY A 620 -19.36 -20.34 -6.43
CA GLY A 620 -19.19 -20.84 -5.06
C GLY A 620 -17.81 -20.55 -4.48
N GLY A 621 -17.75 -19.84 -3.35
CA GLY A 621 -16.50 -19.51 -2.65
C GLY A 621 -15.66 -18.40 -3.29
N ALA A 622 -16.13 -17.77 -4.37
CA ALA A 622 -15.44 -16.66 -5.02
C ALA A 622 -15.59 -15.36 -4.21
N TRP A 623 -14.54 -14.54 -4.16
CA TRP A 623 -14.53 -13.25 -3.48
C TRP A 623 -13.51 -12.30 -4.08
N ALA A 624 -13.70 -11.00 -3.86
CA ALA A 624 -12.79 -9.95 -4.30
C ALA A 624 -12.37 -9.05 -3.15
N TYR A 625 -11.12 -8.60 -3.15
CA TYR A 625 -10.65 -7.49 -2.33
C TYR A 625 -10.56 -6.21 -3.16
N VAL A 626 -11.01 -5.10 -2.58
CA VAL A 626 -10.91 -3.74 -3.13
C VAL A 626 -10.26 -2.84 -2.09
N GLY A 627 -9.14 -2.19 -2.42
CA GLY A 627 -8.49 -1.29 -1.45
C GLY A 627 -7.19 -0.64 -1.94
N SER A 628 -6.30 -0.37 -0.98
CA SER A 628 -5.06 0.37 -1.21
C SER A 628 -3.81 -0.53 -1.33
N ALA A 629 -3.84 -1.75 -0.83
CA ALA A 629 -2.65 -2.58 -0.67
C ALA A 629 -2.09 -3.09 -2.00
N ASN A 630 -0.90 -2.62 -2.37
CA ASN A 630 -0.13 -3.16 -3.48
C ASN A 630 0.39 -4.57 -3.15
N LEU A 631 0.80 -5.33 -4.16
CA LEU A 631 1.49 -6.62 -3.96
C LEU A 631 2.94 -6.38 -3.49
N SER A 632 3.10 -6.21 -2.17
CA SER A 632 4.41 -6.07 -1.52
C SER A 632 4.37 -6.48 -0.03
N GLU A 633 5.51 -6.92 0.50
CA GLU A 633 5.67 -7.16 1.95
C GLU A 633 5.48 -5.87 2.77
N SER A 634 5.76 -4.69 2.19
CA SER A 634 5.54 -3.41 2.89
C SER A 634 4.06 -3.16 3.18
N ALA A 635 3.19 -3.53 2.25
CA ALA A 635 1.74 -3.38 2.36
C ALA A 635 1.11 -4.50 3.19
N TRP A 636 1.45 -5.76 2.92
CA TRP A 636 0.80 -6.92 3.56
C TRP A 636 1.51 -7.44 4.80
N GLY A 637 2.74 -7.01 5.03
CA GLY A 637 3.55 -7.36 6.18
C GLY A 637 4.33 -8.66 6.05
N ARG A 638 5.22 -8.87 7.01
CA ARG A 638 6.11 -10.04 7.10
C ARG A 638 6.09 -10.65 8.50
N LEU A 639 5.70 -11.93 8.60
CA LEU A 639 5.81 -12.66 9.87
C LEU A 639 7.26 -13.10 10.13
N THR A 640 7.68 -12.93 11.38
CA THR A 640 8.94 -13.39 11.91
C THR A 640 8.71 -14.12 13.22
N LYS A 641 9.61 -15.03 13.57
CA LYS A 641 9.59 -15.76 14.83
C LYS A 641 10.88 -15.48 15.59
N ASN A 642 10.75 -14.95 16.80
CA ASN A 642 11.90 -14.76 17.67
C ASN A 642 12.49 -16.13 18.06
N LYS A 643 13.80 -16.31 17.87
CA LYS A 643 14.48 -17.59 18.11
C LYS A 643 14.46 -18.02 19.58
N SER A 644 14.59 -17.07 20.52
CA SER A 644 14.64 -17.34 21.96
C SER A 644 13.24 -17.43 22.56
N THR A 645 12.40 -16.41 22.38
CA THR A 645 11.08 -16.35 23.01
C THR A 645 10.01 -17.16 22.27
N LYS A 646 10.31 -17.61 21.05
CA LYS A 646 9.36 -18.26 20.11
C LYS A 646 8.14 -17.40 19.76
N GLN A 647 8.13 -16.13 20.18
CA GLN A 647 7.05 -15.20 19.88
C GLN A 647 7.01 -14.86 18.40
N VAL A 648 5.80 -14.80 17.87
CA VAL A 648 5.51 -14.40 16.50
C VAL A 648 5.30 -12.89 16.47
N LYS A 649 5.86 -12.25 15.44
CA LYS A 649 5.76 -10.82 15.21
C LYS A 649 5.50 -10.55 13.73
N LEU A 650 4.46 -9.77 13.44
CA LEU A 650 4.23 -9.20 12.12
C LEU A 650 4.86 -7.82 12.06
N TYR A 651 5.51 -7.51 10.96
CA TYR A 651 5.98 -6.17 10.67
C TYR A 651 5.38 -5.67 9.36
N CYS A 652 4.72 -4.51 9.38
CA CYS A 652 4.19 -3.82 8.21
C CYS A 652 4.86 -2.45 8.09
N ARG A 653 5.34 -2.07 6.89
CA ARG A 653 5.90 -0.73 6.67
C ARG A 653 4.82 0.33 6.40
N ASN A 654 3.69 -0.10 5.86
CA ASN A 654 2.61 0.78 5.40
C ASN A 654 1.34 0.61 6.23
N TRP A 655 0.56 1.69 6.28
CA TRP A 655 -0.86 1.62 6.60
C TRP A 655 -1.65 1.40 5.33
N GLU A 656 -2.54 0.43 5.34
CA GLU A 656 -3.38 0.05 4.20
C GLU A 656 -4.80 -0.26 4.68
N CYS A 657 -5.79 -0.13 3.82
CA CYS A 657 -7.14 -0.62 4.10
C CYS A 657 -7.85 -1.09 2.83
N GLY A 658 -8.82 -1.99 3.00
CA GLY A 658 -9.62 -2.55 1.92
C GLY A 658 -10.82 -3.33 2.43
N VAL A 659 -11.62 -3.82 1.50
CA VAL A 659 -12.85 -4.58 1.79
C VAL A 659 -12.82 -5.89 1.00
N VAL A 660 -13.09 -6.99 1.69
CA VAL A 660 -13.37 -8.29 1.06
C VAL A 660 -14.87 -8.43 0.83
N ILE A 661 -15.22 -8.81 -0.40
CA ILE A 661 -16.59 -8.87 -0.91
C ILE A 661 -16.80 -10.27 -1.51
N PRO A 662 -17.58 -11.15 -0.84
CA PRO A 662 -17.98 -12.43 -1.42
C PRO A 662 -18.86 -12.23 -2.65
N VAL A 663 -18.87 -13.19 -3.58
CA VAL A 663 -19.77 -13.17 -4.74
C VAL A 663 -21.19 -13.57 -4.37
N ASN A 664 -21.35 -14.63 -3.57
CA ASN A 664 -22.66 -15.14 -3.13
C ASN A 664 -23.17 -14.42 -1.89
N ARG A 665 -23.32 -13.09 -1.98
CA ARG A 665 -23.91 -12.29 -0.90
C ARG A 665 -25.38 -12.63 -0.77
N SER A 666 -25.85 -12.78 0.47
CA SER A 666 -27.26 -13.03 0.77
C SER A 666 -28.07 -11.75 0.52
N THR A 667 -28.25 -11.40 -0.75
CA THR A 667 -29.00 -10.22 -1.16
C THR A 667 -30.43 -10.64 -1.50
N ALA A 668 -31.27 -10.68 -0.47
CA ALA A 668 -32.69 -10.42 -0.69
C ALA A 668 -32.77 -9.03 -1.37
N SER A 669 -33.10 -9.00 -2.67
CA SER A 669 -33.23 -7.81 -3.55
C SER A 669 -32.05 -7.50 -4.49
N GLN A 670 -31.36 -8.48 -5.04
CA GLN A 670 -30.96 -8.36 -6.45
C GLN A 670 -32.01 -9.09 -7.30
N ASN A 671 -32.89 -8.32 -7.95
CA ASN A 671 -33.66 -8.83 -9.10
C ASN A 671 -32.66 -9.05 -10.24
N ILE A 672 -31.95 -10.18 -10.18
CA ILE A 672 -31.23 -10.76 -11.30
C ILE A 672 -32.02 -12.02 -11.65
N ASP A 673 -33.16 -11.82 -12.31
CA ASP A 673 -33.72 -12.84 -13.20
C ASP A 673 -32.89 -12.79 -14.48
N THR A 674 -31.65 -13.27 -14.41
CA THR A 674 -30.90 -13.64 -15.61
C THR A 674 -30.88 -15.16 -15.64
N PRO A 675 -31.43 -15.80 -16.69
CA PRO A 675 -31.25 -17.22 -16.89
C PRO A 675 -29.75 -17.50 -16.87
N ALA A 676 -29.33 -18.52 -16.11
CA ALA A 676 -27.96 -19.03 -16.20
C ALA A 676 -27.65 -19.29 -17.68
N SER A 677 -26.87 -18.41 -18.30
CA SER A 677 -26.33 -18.64 -19.63
C SER A 677 -25.45 -19.87 -19.54
N THR A 678 -25.74 -20.85 -20.40
CA THR A 678 -25.03 -22.12 -20.51
C THR A 678 -23.52 -21.89 -20.44
N PRO A 679 -22.77 -22.64 -19.60
CA PRO A 679 -21.32 -22.49 -19.55
C PRO A 679 -20.74 -22.65 -20.97
N PRO A 680 -19.89 -21.73 -21.45
CA PRO A 680 -19.15 -21.98 -22.67
C PRO A 680 -18.35 -23.27 -22.49
N GLN A 681 -18.40 -24.15 -23.50
CA GLN A 681 -17.51 -25.31 -23.55
C GLN A 681 -16.06 -24.81 -23.48
N GLN A 682 -15.36 -25.18 -22.41
CA GLN A 682 -13.94 -24.96 -22.24
C GLN A 682 -13.21 -25.65 -23.41
N THR A 683 -12.71 -24.86 -24.36
CA THR A 683 -11.69 -25.33 -25.29
C THR A 683 -10.40 -25.49 -24.49
N ALA A 684 -9.73 -26.63 -24.64
CA ALA A 684 -8.60 -27.10 -23.83
C ALA A 684 -7.28 -26.30 -23.97
N GLN A 685 -7.36 -24.97 -24.12
CA GLN A 685 -6.21 -24.06 -24.26
C GLN A 685 -6.18 -22.91 -23.24
N ASP A 686 -7.24 -22.64 -22.48
CA ASP A 686 -7.23 -21.62 -21.42
C ASP A 686 -7.45 -22.27 -20.04
N HIS A 687 -6.41 -22.26 -19.21
CA HIS A 687 -6.48 -22.72 -17.82
C HIS A 687 -7.13 -21.67 -16.89
N ASP A 688 -7.38 -20.46 -17.37
CA ASP A 688 -7.87 -19.33 -16.57
C ASP A 688 -9.41 -19.29 -16.54
N ILE A 689 -9.97 -19.05 -15.35
CA ILE A 689 -11.41 -18.89 -15.15
C ILE A 689 -11.94 -17.58 -15.72
N ASP A 690 -13.20 -17.54 -16.15
CA ASP A 690 -13.84 -16.29 -16.58
C ASP A 690 -14.25 -15.42 -15.38
N ILE A 691 -13.32 -14.63 -14.87
CA ILE A 691 -13.59 -13.70 -13.76
C ILE A 691 -14.62 -12.63 -14.13
N ASN A 692 -14.85 -12.32 -15.42
CA ASN A 692 -15.85 -11.34 -15.81
C ASN A 692 -17.24 -11.84 -15.47
N SER A 693 -17.54 -13.09 -15.85
CA SER A 693 -18.79 -13.76 -15.50
C SER A 693 -18.91 -14.00 -13.99
N ILE A 694 -17.83 -14.46 -13.34
CA ILE A 694 -17.85 -14.77 -11.91
C ILE A 694 -18.11 -13.52 -11.06
N PHE A 695 -17.58 -12.35 -11.41
CA PHE A 695 -17.74 -11.13 -10.62
C PHE A 695 -18.80 -10.15 -11.15
N GLU A 696 -19.52 -10.53 -12.21
CA GLU A 696 -20.58 -9.72 -12.80
C GLU A 696 -21.61 -9.27 -11.74
N GLY A 697 -21.93 -7.97 -11.74
CA GLY A 697 -22.87 -7.37 -10.79
C GLY A 697 -22.36 -7.21 -9.36
N VAL A 698 -21.13 -7.66 -9.05
CA VAL A 698 -20.53 -7.58 -7.71
C VAL A 698 -19.35 -6.62 -7.69
N VAL A 699 -18.29 -6.91 -8.45
CA VAL A 699 -17.08 -6.09 -8.57
C VAL A 699 -16.73 -5.94 -10.06
N PRO A 700 -16.71 -4.72 -10.62
CA PRO A 700 -16.27 -4.53 -12.00
C PRO A 700 -14.84 -5.01 -12.20
N VAL A 701 -14.60 -5.79 -13.26
CA VAL A 701 -13.27 -6.20 -13.71
C VAL A 701 -12.77 -5.13 -14.70
N PRO A 702 -11.85 -4.22 -14.31
CA PRO A 702 -11.51 -3.04 -15.11
C PRO A 702 -10.55 -3.34 -16.27
N MET A 703 -9.94 -4.52 -16.29
CA MET A 703 -8.92 -4.92 -17.25
C MET A 703 -9.36 -6.09 -18.12
N ASP A 704 -8.68 -6.27 -19.25
CA ASP A 704 -8.76 -7.48 -20.05
C ASP A 704 -8.31 -8.70 -19.22
N PHE A 705 -9.04 -9.81 -19.34
CA PHE A 705 -8.73 -11.05 -18.64
C PHE A 705 -9.06 -12.31 -19.48
N PRO A 706 -8.19 -13.34 -19.49
CA PRO A 706 -6.84 -13.35 -18.91
C PRO A 706 -5.95 -12.38 -19.68
N GLY A 707 -5.21 -11.52 -18.99
CA GLY A 707 -4.28 -10.59 -19.65
C GLY A 707 -3.24 -11.39 -20.43
N VAL A 708 -2.62 -10.78 -21.45
CA VAL A 708 -1.64 -11.50 -22.28
C VAL A 708 -0.31 -11.61 -21.54
N GLU A 709 0.37 -12.74 -21.64
CA GLU A 709 1.77 -12.84 -21.21
C GLU A 709 2.65 -11.81 -21.92
N TYR A 710 3.71 -11.32 -21.26
CA TYR A 710 4.59 -10.35 -21.90
C TYR A 710 5.34 -10.94 -23.11
N GLY A 711 5.57 -12.25 -23.16
CA GLY A 711 6.36 -12.88 -24.21
C GLY A 711 7.79 -12.31 -24.25
N GLN A 712 8.15 -11.66 -25.36
CA GLN A 712 9.43 -10.95 -25.50
C GLN A 712 9.39 -9.50 -24.96
N GLY A 713 8.21 -9.04 -24.52
CA GLY A 713 8.01 -7.75 -23.88
C GLY A 713 8.50 -7.73 -22.44
N ARG A 714 8.24 -6.61 -21.76
CA ARG A 714 8.62 -6.38 -20.36
C ARG A 714 7.57 -5.53 -19.64
N PRO A 715 7.51 -5.59 -18.30
CA PRO A 715 6.70 -4.65 -17.53
C PRO A 715 7.19 -3.21 -17.69
N TRP A 716 6.31 -2.28 -17.36
CA TRP A 716 6.70 -0.88 -17.14
C TRP A 716 7.65 -0.74 -15.95
N PHE A 717 8.66 0.12 -16.06
CA PHE A 717 9.55 0.46 -14.95
C PHE A 717 9.43 1.95 -14.61
N ARG A 718 9.42 2.26 -13.31
CA ARG A 718 9.15 3.63 -12.82
C ARG A 718 10.16 4.66 -13.34
N ASN A 719 11.40 4.25 -13.54
CA ASN A 719 12.52 5.11 -13.96
C ASN A 719 12.50 5.46 -15.46
N GLU A 720 11.44 5.09 -16.19
CA GLU A 720 11.29 5.34 -17.62
C GLU A 720 10.28 6.45 -17.95
N GLN A 721 9.75 7.12 -16.92
CA GLN A 721 8.87 8.28 -17.08
C GLN A 721 9.64 9.47 -17.68
#